data_AF-A0A8S9P7A2-F1
#
_entry.id   AF-A0A8S9P7A2-F1
#
_cell.length_a   1.000
_cell.length_b   1.000
_cell.length_c   1.000
_cell.angle_alpha   90.00
_cell.angle_beta   90.00
_cell.angle_gamma   90.00
#
_symmetry.space_group_name_H-M   'P 1'
#
loop_
_entity.id
_entity.type
_entity.pdbx_description
1 polymer ?
#
loop_
_entity_poly.entity_id
_entity_poly.type
_entity_poly.pdbx_seq_one_letter_code
_entity_poly.pdbx_strand_id
1 'polypeptide(L)'
;MSLEHVLNYLKRKHLENPSFSYAVENEDSGGNIFWADPTCRSNYTHFGDTLVFDTTYMRNNQVPFAALTGFNHHGHPLLFGCALVLNQSQSSFAWLFHSWLQAMSAPHPPPSITLEPDPVIHLAASQVFPRARLRFSLPLIMEKLAHVFQSHPGFQSEFLSCVTETETVSDFEGAWDSVLRRHCLEENHWIQSIYNARQQWVPVFIKDTFFGELSSENSFFHGFVDGSTTMEMIMAQCEEAVNSWRVKELRADYESTNSTPVLKTASPMEKQVAGVLSMKDVDQNTGRDYSDSARRSNPSFRTKDTKSGISGIRILEEEPPSRRRPLKKKMSSPERWEAKQIIASGALKATDFPDYYDEDGVGMLYQEEGAEQELEIEMNEEEPAFLQGQTRCSADMSPVKIFRNPQGSLSRAAALQSALTKERREMGDQQQRTILDSIPKDLNRPWEDPMPETGERHLAQELRGVGLSAYDMPEWKKDAFGNTPTFGQRSKLSIQEQRESLPIYKLKTELIQAVHDNQVLVVIGETGSGKTTQVTQYLAEAGYTTKGKIGCTQPRRVAAMSVAKRVAEEFGCRLGEEVGYAIRFEDCTGPDTLIKYMTDGMLLREILIDENLSQYSVVMLDEAHERTINTDVLFGLLKKLLKRRPDLRLIVTSATLDAEKFSGYFFDCKIFTIPGKTFPVEILYNKQPESDYLGAALTTVLQIHLTEPEGDILLFLTGQEEIDSACESLYERMKNLGKNVPELIILPVYSALPSEMQSRIFDPPPPARTRIACHNSNLTGISKAESWACWSWEIQRINLGMTTLTMKAMGINDLLSLDFMDPPQPQALISAMEQLYSLGALDEEGLLTKLGRKMAVFPLQPPLSKIPRDKQAQADQKRAKFFQPEGDHLTLLAVYEAWKANNFSGQWCFDNFIQSRSLRRAQDVRKQLLSIMGKYKLDVVSAGKNFTRIRKAITAGFFFHGARKDPQEGYRTLVENQPVYIHPGSALFQRQPDWVIYHDLVMTTKEYMRELTPSGLWS
;
A
#
# COMPACT_ATOMS: atom_id res chain seq x y z
N MET A 1 -35.48 -31.30 24.37
CA MET A 1 -35.57 -31.79 22.98
C MET A 1 -34.92 -33.16 22.83
N SER A 2 -35.26 -33.90 21.77
CA SER A 2 -34.48 -35.06 21.29
C SER A 2 -33.23 -34.61 20.52
N LEU A 3 -32.22 -35.49 20.40
CA LEU A 3 -30.97 -35.22 19.65
C LEU A 3 -31.24 -34.75 18.20
N GLU A 4 -32.25 -35.34 17.59
CA GLU A 4 -32.77 -35.02 16.26
C GLU A 4 -33.08 -33.51 16.07
N HIS A 5 -33.63 -32.84 17.08
CA HIS A 5 -33.92 -31.40 16.98
C HIS A 5 -32.63 -30.54 16.99
N VAL A 6 -31.61 -30.95 17.76
CA VAL A 6 -30.28 -30.31 17.75
C VAL A 6 -29.66 -30.44 16.37
N LEU A 7 -29.72 -31.64 15.77
CA LEU A 7 -29.24 -31.87 14.41
C LEU A 7 -30.01 -31.06 13.37
N ASN A 8 -31.33 -30.92 13.50
CA ASN A 8 -32.16 -30.10 12.61
C ASN A 8 -31.87 -28.59 12.76
N TYR A 9 -31.50 -28.12 13.96
CA TYR A 9 -31.02 -26.74 14.16
C TYR A 9 -29.68 -26.50 13.45
N LEU A 10 -28.70 -27.40 13.66
CA LEU A 10 -27.38 -27.29 13.05
C LEU A 10 -27.42 -27.38 11.52
N LYS A 11 -28.22 -28.31 10.96
CA LYS A 11 -28.48 -28.44 9.51
C LYS A 11 -29.08 -27.15 8.95
N ARG A 12 -30.00 -26.51 9.67
CA ARG A 12 -30.60 -25.23 9.27
C ARG A 12 -29.60 -24.06 9.32
N LYS A 13 -28.82 -23.90 10.41
CA LYS A 13 -27.76 -22.88 10.50
C LYS A 13 -26.70 -23.01 9.39
N HIS A 14 -26.36 -24.25 8.99
CA HIS A 14 -25.46 -24.50 7.86
C HIS A 14 -26.06 -24.14 6.49
N LEU A 15 -27.38 -24.33 6.29
CA LEU A 15 -28.09 -23.88 5.09
C LEU A 15 -28.25 -22.35 5.05
N GLU A 16 -28.45 -21.71 6.20
CA GLU A 16 -28.50 -20.24 6.35
C GLU A 16 -27.12 -19.59 6.14
N ASN A 17 -26.03 -20.27 6.56
CA ASN A 17 -24.65 -19.81 6.40
C ASN A 17 -23.70 -20.99 6.08
N PRO A 18 -23.28 -21.18 4.81
CA PRO A 18 -22.38 -22.26 4.41
C PRO A 18 -20.98 -22.25 5.07
N SER A 19 -20.61 -21.16 5.75
CA SER A 19 -19.35 -21.09 6.52
C SER A 19 -19.50 -21.61 7.95
N PHE A 20 -20.73 -21.76 8.47
CA PHE A 20 -20.99 -22.45 9.74
C PHE A 20 -20.65 -23.93 9.58
N SER A 21 -19.96 -24.51 10.57
CA SER A 21 -19.43 -25.88 10.49
C SER A 21 -19.98 -26.75 11.62
N TYR A 22 -20.35 -27.99 11.30
CA TYR A 22 -20.73 -28.99 12.29
C TYR A 22 -20.29 -30.40 11.87
N ALA A 23 -20.17 -31.31 12.83
CA ALA A 23 -19.83 -32.72 12.61
C ALA A 23 -20.55 -33.62 13.63
N VAL A 24 -20.76 -34.89 13.27
CA VAL A 24 -21.39 -35.92 14.11
C VAL A 24 -20.57 -37.20 14.03
N GLU A 25 -20.30 -37.84 15.17
CA GLU A 25 -19.40 -39.01 15.27
C GLU A 25 -20.01 -40.26 14.61
N ASN A 26 -21.32 -40.46 14.75
CA ASN A 26 -22.12 -41.48 14.07
C ASN A 26 -23.56 -40.97 13.93
N GLU A 27 -24.09 -40.88 12.71
CA GLU A 27 -25.47 -40.40 12.48
C GLU A 27 -26.55 -41.39 12.95
N ASP A 28 -26.31 -42.70 12.85
CA ASP A 28 -27.32 -43.74 13.16
C ASP A 28 -27.47 -44.07 14.67
N SER A 29 -26.49 -43.75 15.50
CA SER A 29 -26.40 -44.24 16.89
C SER A 29 -26.36 -43.16 17.98
N GLY A 30 -26.34 -41.88 17.60
CA GLY A 30 -26.31 -40.77 18.55
C GLY A 30 -24.95 -40.57 19.22
N GLY A 31 -23.87 -40.52 18.43
CA GLY A 31 -22.52 -40.20 18.90
C GLY A 31 -22.31 -38.71 19.21
N ASN A 32 -21.06 -38.34 19.51
CA ASN A 32 -20.70 -36.95 19.82
C ASN A 32 -21.04 -35.97 18.67
N ILE A 33 -21.36 -34.72 19.02
CA ILE A 33 -21.68 -33.66 18.07
C ILE A 33 -20.70 -32.50 18.29
N PHE A 34 -20.20 -31.90 17.22
CA PHE A 34 -19.34 -30.71 17.25
C PHE A 34 -19.92 -29.61 16.36
N TRP A 35 -19.75 -28.34 16.74
CA TRP A 35 -20.03 -27.20 15.86
C TRP A 35 -19.15 -25.97 16.15
N ALA A 36 -18.89 -25.18 15.11
CA ALA A 36 -18.22 -23.89 15.19
C ALA A 36 -18.74 -22.92 14.12
N ASP A 37 -19.00 -21.68 14.57
CA ASP A 37 -19.40 -20.54 13.75
C ASP A 37 -18.18 -19.90 13.03
N PRO A 38 -18.33 -19.14 11.92
CA PRO A 38 -17.21 -18.43 11.31
C PRO A 38 -16.45 -17.49 12.26
N THR A 39 -17.11 -16.94 13.29
CA THR A 39 -16.41 -16.17 14.34
C THR A 39 -15.37 -17.01 15.06
N CYS A 40 -15.65 -18.28 15.35
CA CYS A 40 -14.72 -19.20 16.01
C CYS A 40 -13.45 -19.41 15.19
N ARG A 41 -13.59 -19.56 13.86
CA ARG A 41 -12.46 -19.66 12.93
C ARG A 41 -11.65 -18.36 12.88
N SER A 42 -12.32 -17.21 12.86
CA SER A 42 -11.66 -15.89 12.90
C SER A 42 -10.87 -15.71 14.20
N ASN A 43 -11.47 -16.03 15.35
CA ASN A 43 -10.84 -15.97 16.67
C ASN A 43 -9.58 -16.86 16.70
N TYR A 44 -9.68 -18.12 16.27
CA TYR A 44 -8.54 -19.04 16.24
C TYR A 44 -7.42 -18.57 15.27
N THR A 45 -7.77 -17.85 14.21
CA THR A 45 -6.78 -17.31 13.25
C THR A 45 -5.93 -16.19 13.85
N HIS A 46 -6.45 -15.45 14.85
CA HIS A 46 -5.76 -14.34 15.50
C HIS A 46 -5.17 -14.68 16.88
N PHE A 47 -5.75 -15.67 17.58
CA PHE A 47 -5.44 -16.00 18.98
C PHE A 47 -5.19 -17.49 19.23
N GLY A 48 -4.81 -18.25 18.19
CA GLY A 48 -4.65 -19.71 18.21
C GLY A 48 -3.46 -20.27 19.00
N ASP A 49 -2.68 -19.43 19.69
CA ASP A 49 -1.48 -19.82 20.45
C ASP A 49 -1.78 -20.74 21.65
N THR A 50 -2.99 -20.64 22.21
CA THR A 50 -3.44 -21.46 23.34
C THR A 50 -4.82 -22.04 23.07
N LEU A 51 -4.94 -23.36 23.10
CA LEU A 51 -6.24 -24.04 23.19
C LEU A 51 -6.52 -24.46 24.64
N VAL A 52 -7.76 -24.32 25.08
CA VAL A 52 -8.28 -24.88 26.32
C VAL A 52 -9.50 -25.74 25.99
N PHE A 53 -9.49 -26.98 26.47
CA PHE A 53 -10.63 -27.88 26.40
C PHE A 53 -11.31 -27.94 27.78
N ASP A 54 -12.48 -27.31 27.90
CA ASP A 54 -13.22 -27.19 29.15
C ASP A 54 -14.41 -28.17 29.16
N THR A 55 -14.38 -29.14 30.07
CA THR A 55 -15.46 -30.11 30.32
C THR A 55 -16.13 -29.92 31.69
N THR A 56 -15.93 -28.77 32.35
CA THR A 56 -16.46 -28.46 33.70
C THR A 56 -17.98 -28.64 33.78
N TYR A 57 -18.70 -28.31 32.70
CA TYR A 57 -20.15 -28.42 32.58
C TYR A 57 -20.65 -29.89 32.63
N MET A 58 -19.82 -30.84 32.17
CA MET A 58 -20.08 -32.28 32.28
C MET A 58 -19.95 -32.77 33.73
N ARG A 59 -18.96 -32.26 34.48
CA ARG A 59 -18.73 -32.65 35.88
C ARG A 59 -19.75 -32.05 36.83
N ASN A 60 -19.99 -30.74 36.75
CA ASN A 60 -20.73 -30.02 37.79
C ASN A 60 -22.26 -30.08 37.60
N ASN A 61 -22.73 -30.15 36.35
CA ASN A 61 -24.15 -29.98 36.02
C ASN A 61 -24.80 -31.21 35.34
N GLN A 62 -24.04 -32.30 35.14
CA GLN A 62 -24.47 -33.49 34.37
C GLN A 62 -24.91 -33.23 32.92
N VAL A 63 -24.63 -32.04 32.38
CA VAL A 63 -24.92 -31.68 30.99
C VAL A 63 -23.77 -32.18 30.11
N PRO A 64 -24.02 -32.98 29.05
CA PRO A 64 -22.95 -33.56 28.22
C PRO A 64 -22.39 -32.53 27.22
N PHE A 65 -21.88 -31.40 27.70
CA PHE A 65 -21.46 -30.23 26.92
C PHE A 65 -20.03 -29.82 27.25
N ALA A 66 -19.23 -29.51 26.22
CA ALA A 66 -17.84 -29.13 26.33
C ALA A 66 -17.50 -27.95 25.41
N ALA A 67 -16.55 -27.11 25.80
CA ALA A 67 -16.13 -25.93 25.07
C ALA A 67 -14.67 -26.01 24.65
N LEU A 68 -14.39 -25.63 23.39
CA LEU A 68 -13.06 -25.39 22.86
C LEU A 68 -12.84 -23.87 22.85
N THR A 69 -11.88 -23.40 23.63
CA THR A 69 -11.67 -21.96 23.89
C THR A 69 -10.20 -21.58 23.79
N GLY A 70 -9.94 -20.28 23.66
CA GLY A 70 -8.62 -19.66 23.84
C GLY A 70 -8.78 -18.36 24.60
N PHE A 71 -7.81 -17.45 24.50
CA PHE A 71 -7.88 -16.14 25.17
C PHE A 71 -7.47 -15.00 24.25
N ASN A 72 -8.07 -13.82 24.43
CA ASN A 72 -7.63 -12.59 23.78
C ASN A 72 -6.46 -11.94 24.56
N HIS A 73 -5.99 -10.77 24.09
CA HIS A 73 -4.90 -9.99 24.69
C HIS A 73 -5.16 -9.52 26.14
N HIS A 74 -6.42 -9.47 26.59
CA HIS A 74 -6.79 -9.18 27.98
C HIS A 74 -6.85 -10.42 28.88
N GLY A 75 -6.72 -11.63 28.31
CA GLY A 75 -6.97 -12.88 29.03
C GLY A 75 -8.45 -13.21 29.21
N HIS A 76 -9.35 -12.57 28.45
CA HIS A 76 -10.76 -12.98 28.38
C HIS A 76 -10.91 -14.21 27.47
N PRO A 77 -11.80 -15.16 27.79
CA PRO A 77 -11.99 -16.36 26.99
C PRO A 77 -12.65 -16.06 25.64
N LEU A 78 -12.12 -16.64 24.57
CA LEU A 78 -12.67 -16.64 23.22
C LEU A 78 -13.17 -18.04 22.87
N LEU A 79 -14.29 -18.13 22.17
CA LEU A 79 -14.82 -19.41 21.68
C LEU A 79 -14.16 -19.81 20.36
N PHE A 80 -13.67 -21.06 20.29
CA PHE A 80 -13.17 -21.73 19.09
C PHE A 80 -14.06 -22.91 18.65
N GLY A 81 -15.03 -23.32 19.47
CA GLY A 81 -16.05 -24.32 19.10
C GLY A 81 -16.78 -24.89 20.32
N CYS A 82 -17.91 -25.54 20.06
CA CYS A 82 -18.73 -26.23 21.06
C CYS A 82 -18.90 -27.70 20.70
N ALA A 83 -19.10 -28.54 21.71
CA ALA A 83 -19.32 -29.96 21.54
C ALA A 83 -20.36 -30.50 22.51
N LEU A 84 -21.09 -31.54 22.07
CA LEU A 84 -21.85 -32.43 22.93
C LEU A 84 -21.11 -33.78 23.02
N VAL A 85 -20.74 -34.16 24.24
CA VAL A 85 -19.89 -35.32 24.53
C VAL A 85 -20.73 -36.37 25.26
N LEU A 86 -21.40 -37.20 24.46
CA LEU A 86 -22.26 -38.30 24.89
C LEU A 86 -21.43 -39.58 25.15
N ASN A 87 -20.38 -39.79 24.36
CA ASN A 87 -19.42 -40.88 24.51
C ASN A 87 -18.05 -40.31 24.91
N GLN A 88 -17.50 -40.82 26.02
CA GLN A 88 -16.25 -40.36 26.63
C GLN A 88 -15.07 -41.32 26.33
N SER A 89 -15.11 -42.03 25.21
CA SER A 89 -14.02 -42.90 24.77
C SER A 89 -12.83 -42.11 24.21
N GLN A 90 -11.61 -42.68 24.27
CA GLN A 90 -10.41 -42.08 23.66
C GLN A 90 -10.62 -41.78 22.17
N SER A 91 -11.23 -42.72 21.45
CA SER A 91 -11.62 -42.57 20.04
C SER A 91 -12.57 -41.40 19.81
N SER A 92 -13.53 -41.18 20.71
CA SER A 92 -14.54 -40.12 20.60
C SER A 92 -13.97 -38.73 20.88
N PHE A 93 -13.00 -38.61 21.80
CA PHE A 93 -12.23 -37.37 21.99
C PHE A 93 -11.24 -37.12 20.83
N ALA A 94 -10.58 -38.16 20.30
CA ALA A 94 -9.69 -38.02 19.15
C ALA A 94 -10.46 -37.60 17.88
N TRP A 95 -11.65 -38.15 17.65
CA TRP A 95 -12.58 -37.72 16.62
C TRP A 95 -12.97 -36.23 16.78
N LEU A 96 -13.30 -35.81 18.00
CA LEU A 96 -13.69 -34.43 18.30
C LEU A 96 -12.57 -33.44 17.96
N PHE A 97 -11.33 -33.72 18.39
CA PHE A 97 -10.18 -32.87 18.09
C PHE A 97 -9.85 -32.82 16.58
N HIS A 98 -9.98 -33.93 15.86
CA HIS A 98 -9.82 -33.94 14.40
C HIS A 98 -10.92 -33.13 13.69
N SER A 99 -12.19 -33.27 14.10
CA SER A 99 -13.31 -32.52 13.53
C SER A 99 -13.19 -31.01 13.77
N TRP A 100 -12.76 -30.62 14.98
CA TRP A 100 -12.45 -29.22 15.28
C TRP A 100 -11.30 -28.68 14.43
N LEU A 101 -10.18 -29.41 14.30
CA LEU A 101 -9.03 -28.97 13.51
C LEU A 101 -9.40 -28.80 12.01
N GLN A 102 -10.19 -29.71 11.45
CA GLN A 102 -10.72 -29.60 10.09
C GLN A 102 -11.64 -28.37 9.93
N ALA A 103 -12.52 -28.14 10.90
CA ALA A 103 -13.42 -26.99 10.92
C ALA A 103 -12.72 -25.63 11.08
N MET A 104 -11.58 -25.58 11.78
CA MET A 104 -10.74 -24.36 11.81
C MET A 104 -10.04 -24.11 10.48
N SER A 105 -9.78 -25.16 9.68
CA SER A 105 -9.15 -25.04 8.34
C SER A 105 -7.82 -24.26 8.35
N ALA A 106 -7.12 -24.28 9.48
CA ALA A 106 -5.99 -23.41 9.77
C ALA A 106 -4.65 -24.05 9.36
N PRO A 107 -3.62 -23.24 9.01
CA PRO A 107 -2.32 -23.74 8.59
C PRO A 107 -1.50 -24.38 9.72
N HIS A 108 -1.84 -24.15 11.00
CA HIS A 108 -1.09 -24.62 12.17
C HIS A 108 -2.01 -25.21 13.26
N PRO A 109 -1.66 -26.36 13.87
CA PRO A 109 -2.25 -26.80 15.13
C PRO A 109 -1.76 -25.92 16.31
N PRO A 110 -2.49 -25.86 17.43
CA PRO A 110 -2.14 -24.99 18.54
C PRO A 110 -0.83 -25.46 19.21
N PRO A 111 0.13 -24.57 19.51
CA PRO A 111 1.42 -24.96 20.09
C PRO A 111 1.31 -25.32 21.59
N SER A 112 0.29 -24.81 22.28
CA SER A 112 -0.02 -25.12 23.67
C SER A 112 -1.48 -25.54 23.85
N ILE A 113 -1.73 -26.54 24.70
CA ILE A 113 -3.09 -26.99 25.02
C ILE A 113 -3.22 -27.21 26.53
N THR A 114 -4.20 -26.55 27.15
CA THR A 114 -4.62 -26.84 28.53
C THR A 114 -5.79 -27.81 28.52
N LEU A 115 -5.65 -28.89 29.27
CA LEU A 115 -6.61 -29.98 29.38
C LEU A 115 -7.03 -30.18 30.84
N GLU A 116 -8.13 -30.89 31.01
CA GLU A 116 -8.45 -31.52 32.28
C GLU A 116 -7.44 -32.62 32.64
N PRO A 117 -7.19 -32.88 33.95
CA PRO A 117 -6.35 -33.97 34.42
C PRO A 117 -7.04 -35.35 34.28
N ASP A 118 -7.48 -35.68 33.06
CA ASP A 118 -8.10 -36.94 32.68
C ASP A 118 -7.19 -37.71 31.69
N PRO A 119 -6.87 -38.99 31.95
CA PRO A 119 -5.93 -39.74 31.12
C PRO A 119 -6.49 -40.08 29.72
N VAL A 120 -7.81 -40.19 29.56
CA VAL A 120 -8.45 -40.53 28.27
C VAL A 120 -8.41 -39.32 27.35
N ILE A 121 -8.79 -38.14 27.86
CA ILE A 121 -8.71 -36.87 27.13
C ILE A 121 -7.25 -36.56 26.77
N HIS A 122 -6.32 -36.71 27.73
CA HIS A 122 -4.91 -36.45 27.50
C HIS A 122 -4.29 -37.39 26.46
N LEU A 123 -4.60 -38.70 26.52
CA LEU A 123 -4.09 -39.66 25.53
C LEU A 123 -4.63 -39.35 24.13
N ALA A 124 -5.92 -39.04 24.00
CA ALA A 124 -6.51 -38.59 22.74
C ALA A 124 -5.86 -37.31 22.19
N ALA A 125 -5.65 -36.28 23.03
CA ALA A 125 -4.99 -35.05 22.64
C ALA A 125 -3.53 -35.28 22.20
N SER A 126 -2.79 -36.16 22.90
CA SER A 126 -1.40 -36.49 22.54
C SER A 126 -1.28 -37.23 21.19
N GLN A 127 -2.32 -37.98 20.81
CA GLN A 127 -2.41 -38.67 19.53
C GLN A 127 -2.70 -37.72 18.37
N VAL A 128 -3.54 -36.70 18.58
CA VAL A 128 -3.93 -35.72 17.54
C VAL A 128 -2.93 -34.58 17.42
N PHE A 129 -2.30 -34.16 18.51
CA PHE A 129 -1.40 -32.99 18.58
C PHE A 129 0.03 -33.35 19.06
N PRO A 130 0.78 -34.25 18.39
CA PRO A 130 2.06 -34.78 18.87
C PRO A 130 3.23 -33.77 18.91
N ARG A 131 2.98 -32.49 18.57
CA ARG A 131 3.95 -31.37 18.69
C ARG A 131 3.49 -30.28 19.67
N ALA A 132 2.26 -30.34 20.18
CA ALA A 132 1.74 -29.37 21.13
C ALA A 132 2.21 -29.71 22.54
N ARG A 133 2.49 -28.69 23.36
CA ARG A 133 2.74 -28.91 24.80
C ARG A 133 1.40 -29.01 25.53
N LEU A 134 1.16 -30.17 26.15
CA LEU A 134 -0.04 -30.45 26.92
C LEU A 134 0.18 -30.10 28.40
N ARG A 135 -0.74 -29.32 28.98
CA ARG A 135 -0.75 -28.90 30.38
C ARG A 135 -2.06 -29.29 31.06
N PHE A 136 -2.02 -29.66 32.35
CA PHE A 136 -3.20 -29.78 33.18
C PHE A 136 -3.59 -28.46 33.86
N SER A 137 -4.88 -28.17 33.94
CA SER A 137 -5.42 -27.02 34.67
C SER A 137 -5.11 -27.09 36.17
N LEU A 138 -4.43 -26.06 36.71
CA LEU A 138 -4.01 -26.01 38.11
C LEU A 138 -5.19 -25.98 39.11
N PRO A 139 -6.28 -25.22 38.90
CA PRO A 139 -7.48 -25.30 39.74
C PRO A 139 -8.07 -26.72 39.85
N LEU A 140 -8.07 -27.51 38.77
CA LEU A 140 -8.57 -28.89 38.79
C LEU A 140 -7.63 -29.86 39.53
N ILE A 141 -6.34 -29.56 39.60
CA ILE A 141 -5.39 -30.28 40.47
C ILE A 141 -5.65 -29.93 41.94
N MET A 142 -5.93 -28.66 42.25
CA MET A 142 -6.32 -28.24 43.60
C MET A 142 -7.64 -28.89 44.05
N GLU A 143 -8.62 -29.02 43.15
CA GLU A 143 -9.87 -29.75 43.40
C GLU A 143 -9.60 -31.22 43.73
N LYS A 144 -8.80 -31.92 42.92
CA LYS A 144 -8.41 -33.32 43.19
C LYS A 144 -7.66 -33.49 44.52
N LEU A 145 -6.86 -32.50 44.93
CA LEU A 145 -6.13 -32.49 46.21
C LEU A 145 -6.97 -32.02 47.41
N ALA A 146 -8.22 -31.60 47.24
CA ALA A 146 -9.05 -31.07 48.33
C ALA A 146 -9.17 -32.01 49.54
N HIS A 147 -9.23 -33.32 49.31
CA HIS A 147 -9.24 -34.33 50.38
C HIS A 147 -7.93 -34.37 51.20
N VAL A 148 -6.79 -34.06 50.58
CA VAL A 148 -5.49 -33.94 51.25
C VAL A 148 -5.41 -32.63 52.04
N PHE A 149 -5.89 -31.52 51.46
CA PHE A 149 -5.94 -30.20 52.11
C PHE A 149 -6.85 -30.20 53.35
N GLN A 150 -7.98 -30.91 53.32
CA GLN A 150 -8.84 -31.13 54.50
C GLN A 150 -8.14 -31.96 55.59
N SER A 151 -7.20 -32.83 55.22
CA SER A 151 -6.48 -33.72 56.15
C SER A 151 -5.23 -33.07 56.77
N HIS A 152 -4.61 -32.10 56.09
CA HIS A 152 -3.35 -31.45 56.50
C HIS A 152 -3.49 -29.92 56.48
N PRO A 153 -3.87 -29.30 57.62
CA PRO A 153 -4.00 -27.85 57.72
C PRO A 153 -2.69 -27.13 57.35
N GLY A 154 -2.77 -26.11 56.49
CA GLY A 154 -1.61 -25.35 56.00
C GLY A 154 -0.92 -25.95 54.76
N PHE A 155 -1.08 -27.24 54.48
CA PHE A 155 -0.49 -27.88 53.29
C PHE A 155 -0.96 -27.21 51.98
N GLN A 156 -2.22 -26.75 51.91
CA GLN A 156 -2.73 -26.03 50.73
C GLN A 156 -1.96 -24.74 50.40
N SER A 157 -1.62 -23.96 51.43
CA SER A 157 -0.84 -22.71 51.29
C SER A 157 0.63 -22.99 50.98
N GLU A 158 1.23 -24.00 51.62
CA GLU A 158 2.62 -24.40 51.37
C GLU A 158 2.81 -25.03 49.99
N PHE A 159 1.83 -25.81 49.52
CA PHE A 159 1.77 -26.34 48.16
C PHE A 159 1.68 -25.22 47.13
N LEU A 160 0.79 -24.24 47.34
CA LEU A 160 0.62 -23.13 46.40
C LEU A 160 1.88 -22.25 46.34
N SER A 161 2.47 -21.91 47.49
CA SER A 161 3.77 -21.23 47.59
C SER A 161 4.86 -22.00 46.83
N CYS A 162 5.03 -23.30 47.10
CA CYS A 162 6.01 -24.16 46.41
C CYS A 162 5.87 -24.15 44.88
N VAL A 163 4.66 -23.99 44.35
CA VAL A 163 4.34 -24.03 42.91
C VAL A 163 4.40 -22.65 42.25
N THR A 164 4.22 -21.56 42.99
CA THR A 164 4.09 -20.19 42.45
C THR A 164 5.26 -19.26 42.79
N GLU A 165 6.03 -19.55 43.84
CA GLU A 165 7.13 -18.69 44.34
C GLU A 165 8.53 -19.24 44.00
N THR A 166 8.62 -20.37 43.28
CA THR A 166 9.89 -21.00 42.87
C THR A 166 10.30 -20.59 41.45
N GLU A 167 11.54 -20.16 41.25
CA GLU A 167 12.01 -19.63 39.95
C GLU A 167 12.83 -20.65 39.12
N THR A 168 13.58 -21.55 39.77
CA THR A 168 14.35 -22.62 39.11
C THR A 168 13.88 -24.02 39.50
N VAL A 169 14.20 -24.99 38.64
CA VAL A 169 13.86 -26.41 38.88
C VAL A 169 14.50 -26.94 40.16
N SER A 170 15.70 -26.44 40.52
CA SER A 170 16.38 -26.83 41.76
C SER A 170 15.65 -26.29 43.00
N ASP A 171 15.09 -25.08 42.92
CA ASP A 171 14.32 -24.49 44.01
C ASP A 171 12.99 -25.23 44.18
N PHE A 172 12.33 -25.60 43.08
CA PHE A 172 11.10 -26.39 43.12
C PHE A 172 11.32 -27.78 43.75
N GLU A 173 12.27 -28.57 43.26
CA GLU A 173 12.49 -29.94 43.77
C GLU A 173 12.90 -29.89 45.27
N GLY A 174 13.70 -28.90 45.68
CA GLY A 174 14.10 -28.71 47.09
C GLY A 174 12.99 -28.16 48.00
N ALA A 175 12.15 -27.23 47.51
CA ALA A 175 10.99 -26.74 48.25
C ALA A 175 9.93 -27.84 48.43
N TRP A 176 9.68 -28.63 47.38
CA TRP A 176 8.74 -29.74 47.39
C TRP A 176 9.12 -30.81 48.42
N ASP A 177 10.37 -31.28 48.38
CA ASP A 177 10.96 -32.22 49.35
C ASP A 177 10.83 -31.70 50.81
N SER A 178 11.06 -30.40 51.00
CA SER A 178 10.90 -29.73 52.29
C SER A 178 9.45 -29.64 52.78
N VAL A 179 8.46 -29.46 51.89
CA VAL A 179 7.03 -29.45 52.24
C VAL A 179 6.52 -30.87 52.54
N LEU A 180 6.94 -31.88 51.75
CA LEU A 180 6.54 -33.27 52.01
C LEU A 180 7.02 -33.76 53.39
N ARG A 181 8.24 -33.41 53.81
CA ARG A 181 8.74 -33.74 55.15
C ARG A 181 8.01 -33.04 56.27
N ARG A 182 7.66 -31.75 56.10
CA ARG A 182 6.91 -30.97 57.10
C ARG A 182 5.54 -31.57 57.43
N HIS A 183 4.87 -32.12 56.42
CA HIS A 183 3.53 -32.72 56.56
C HIS A 183 3.54 -34.25 56.63
N CYS A 184 4.71 -34.89 56.67
CA CYS A 184 4.89 -36.36 56.65
C CYS A 184 4.21 -37.07 55.46
N LEU A 185 4.24 -36.44 54.28
CA LEU A 185 3.52 -36.85 53.08
C LEU A 185 4.36 -37.61 52.04
N GLU A 186 5.61 -37.98 52.36
CA GLU A 186 6.56 -38.64 51.43
C GLU A 186 6.02 -39.95 50.80
N GLU A 187 5.23 -40.74 51.53
CA GLU A 187 4.65 -42.01 51.06
C GLU A 187 3.23 -41.87 50.45
N ASN A 188 2.68 -40.66 50.31
CA ASN A 188 1.30 -40.48 49.85
C ASN A 188 1.16 -40.69 48.33
N HIS A 189 0.53 -41.81 47.92
CA HIS A 189 0.34 -42.18 46.51
C HIS A 189 -0.36 -41.11 45.64
N TRP A 190 -1.31 -40.32 46.16
CA TRP A 190 -1.95 -39.27 45.36
C TRP A 190 -0.98 -38.14 45.02
N ILE A 191 -0.13 -37.78 45.98
CA ILE A 191 0.89 -36.74 45.81
C ILE A 191 2.02 -37.25 44.90
N GLN A 192 2.46 -38.50 45.07
CA GLN A 192 3.43 -39.14 44.17
C GLN A 192 2.91 -39.21 42.72
N SER A 193 1.63 -39.55 42.52
CA SER A 193 0.99 -39.56 41.20
C SER A 193 1.00 -38.17 40.54
N ILE A 194 0.62 -37.13 41.28
CA ILE A 194 0.63 -35.74 40.80
C ILE A 194 2.06 -35.22 40.57
N TYR A 195 3.04 -35.64 41.39
CA TYR A 195 4.46 -35.31 41.23
C TYR A 195 5.10 -35.92 39.98
N ASN A 196 4.70 -37.13 39.61
CA ASN A 196 5.16 -37.77 38.37
C ASN A 196 4.71 -36.98 37.14
N ALA A 197 3.57 -36.29 37.22
CA ALA A 197 3.06 -35.40 36.17
C ALA A 197 3.59 -33.94 36.23
N ARG A 198 4.52 -33.59 37.14
CA ARG A 198 4.90 -32.19 37.42
C ARG A 198 5.31 -31.34 36.21
N GLN A 199 5.95 -31.95 35.22
CA GLN A 199 6.33 -31.29 33.96
C GLN A 199 5.13 -30.77 33.15
N GLN A 200 3.90 -31.19 33.49
CA GLN A 200 2.67 -30.86 32.80
C GLN A 200 1.80 -29.86 33.59
N TRP A 201 2.23 -29.36 34.75
CA TRP A 201 1.41 -28.42 35.54
C TRP A 201 2.18 -27.40 36.38
N VAL A 202 3.41 -27.72 36.80
CA VAL A 202 4.28 -26.81 37.57
C VAL A 202 4.89 -25.74 36.64
N PRO A 203 4.64 -24.44 36.85
CA PRO A 203 5.07 -23.36 35.95
C PRO A 203 6.56 -23.38 35.56
N VAL A 204 7.43 -23.73 36.51
CA VAL A 204 8.89 -23.73 36.35
C VAL A 204 9.37 -24.62 35.19
N PHE A 205 8.68 -25.73 34.92
CA PHE A 205 9.03 -26.68 33.85
C PHE A 205 8.46 -26.30 32.48
N ILE A 206 7.55 -25.34 32.41
CA ILE A 206 6.81 -24.94 31.20
C ILE A 206 6.95 -23.45 30.85
N LYS A 207 7.80 -22.72 31.58
CA LYS A 207 7.99 -21.25 31.48
C LYS A 207 8.49 -20.72 30.14
N ASP A 208 8.96 -21.60 29.26
CA ASP A 208 9.36 -21.33 27.88
C ASP A 208 8.20 -21.56 26.87
N THR A 209 6.95 -21.67 27.35
CA THR A 209 5.75 -21.76 26.51
C THR A 209 4.59 -21.02 27.19
N PHE A 210 3.89 -20.18 26.44
CA PHE A 210 2.71 -19.48 26.93
C PHE A 210 1.53 -20.45 27.11
N PHE A 211 0.79 -20.30 28.20
CA PHE A 211 -0.45 -21.02 28.49
C PHE A 211 -1.45 -20.03 29.10
N GLY A 212 -2.68 -20.01 28.59
CA GLY A 212 -3.75 -19.20 29.15
C GLY A 212 -4.26 -19.70 30.50
N GLU A 213 -4.83 -18.79 31.30
CA GLU A 213 -5.25 -19.05 32.67
C GLU A 213 -6.75 -19.34 32.76
N LEU A 214 -7.12 -20.62 32.73
CA LEU A 214 -8.49 -21.06 33.04
C LEU A 214 -8.74 -20.97 34.55
N SER A 215 -9.42 -19.91 34.98
CA SER A 215 -10.05 -19.77 36.30
C SER A 215 -11.57 -20.05 36.20
N SER A 216 -12.25 -20.17 37.34
CA SER A 216 -13.72 -20.27 37.38
C SER A 216 -14.41 -19.06 36.75
N GLU A 217 -13.85 -17.86 36.92
CA GLU A 217 -14.40 -16.61 36.38
C GLU A 217 -14.10 -16.45 34.87
N ASN A 218 -13.05 -17.11 34.37
CA ASN A 218 -12.62 -17.10 32.97
C ASN A 218 -13.15 -18.29 32.15
N SER A 219 -14.02 -19.16 32.70
CA SER A 219 -14.70 -20.17 31.87
C SER A 219 -15.79 -19.49 31.03
N PHE A 220 -15.81 -19.76 29.72
CA PHE A 220 -16.61 -19.00 28.75
C PHE A 220 -18.12 -19.02 29.04
N PHE A 221 -18.65 -20.12 29.58
CA PHE A 221 -20.09 -20.28 29.87
C PHE A 221 -20.45 -20.02 31.34
N HIS A 222 -19.53 -19.45 32.14
CA HIS A 222 -19.74 -19.20 33.57
C HIS A 222 -20.92 -18.25 33.80
N GLY A 223 -21.94 -18.74 34.53
CA GLY A 223 -23.19 -18.00 34.78
C GLY A 223 -24.22 -18.07 33.65
N PHE A 224 -23.90 -18.71 32.52
CA PHE A 224 -24.85 -18.95 31.42
C PHE A 224 -25.41 -20.38 31.48
N VAL A 225 -24.56 -21.40 31.60
CA VAL A 225 -24.97 -22.82 31.59
C VAL A 225 -24.91 -23.42 33.00
N ASP A 226 -26.05 -23.85 33.52
CA ASP A 226 -26.19 -24.51 34.83
C ASP A 226 -26.86 -25.90 34.71
N GLY A 227 -27.15 -26.56 35.85
CA GLY A 227 -27.86 -27.84 35.91
C GLY A 227 -29.37 -27.77 35.65
N SER A 228 -29.94 -26.59 35.44
CA SER A 228 -31.34 -26.38 35.04
C SER A 228 -31.49 -26.05 33.55
N THR A 229 -30.41 -25.57 32.91
CA THR A 229 -30.30 -25.24 31.49
C THR A 229 -30.66 -26.44 30.62
N THR A 230 -31.75 -26.31 29.85
CA THR A 230 -32.11 -27.31 28.83
C THR A 230 -31.26 -27.17 27.57
N MET A 231 -31.12 -28.24 26.79
CA MET A 231 -30.40 -28.26 25.50
C MET A 231 -30.81 -27.13 24.53
N GLU A 232 -32.07 -26.72 24.59
CA GLU A 232 -32.63 -25.61 23.80
C GLU A 232 -32.10 -24.24 24.25
N MET A 233 -31.94 -24.07 25.57
CA MET A 233 -31.38 -22.86 26.16
C MET A 233 -29.88 -22.73 25.89
N ILE A 234 -29.11 -23.84 25.87
CA ILE A 234 -27.67 -23.82 25.55
C ILE A 234 -27.42 -23.11 24.20
N MET A 235 -28.26 -23.36 23.19
CA MET A 235 -28.07 -22.77 21.85
C MET A 235 -28.28 -21.25 21.85
N ALA A 236 -29.27 -20.73 22.58
CA ALA A 236 -29.49 -19.30 22.73
C ALA A 236 -28.41 -18.65 23.63
N GLN A 237 -28.04 -19.34 24.71
CA GLN A 237 -26.99 -18.91 25.65
C GLN A 237 -25.60 -18.89 25.00
N CYS A 238 -25.33 -19.69 23.96
CA CYS A 238 -24.13 -19.53 23.14
C CYS A 238 -24.06 -18.14 22.47
N GLU A 239 -25.15 -17.70 21.85
CA GLU A 239 -25.21 -16.40 21.19
C GLU A 239 -25.18 -15.25 22.22
N GLU A 240 -25.83 -15.43 23.39
CA GLU A 240 -25.79 -14.45 24.49
C GLU A 240 -24.40 -14.34 25.16
N ALA A 241 -23.73 -15.47 25.42
CA ALA A 241 -22.38 -15.50 26.01
C ALA A 241 -21.34 -14.86 25.09
N VAL A 242 -21.37 -15.16 23.79
CA VAL A 242 -20.50 -14.50 22.78
C VAL A 242 -20.69 -12.98 22.80
N ASN A 243 -21.94 -12.50 22.81
CA ASN A 243 -22.21 -11.06 22.87
C ASN A 243 -21.78 -10.44 24.21
N SER A 244 -21.99 -11.12 25.34
CA SER A 244 -21.58 -10.65 26.66
C SER A 244 -20.05 -10.54 26.78
N TRP A 245 -19.29 -11.54 26.33
CA TRP A 245 -17.83 -11.47 26.31
C TRP A 245 -17.31 -10.40 25.35
N ARG A 246 -17.97 -10.17 24.20
CA ARG A 246 -17.63 -9.07 23.28
C ARG A 246 -17.87 -7.69 23.89
N VAL A 247 -18.91 -7.51 24.72
CA VAL A 247 -19.12 -6.27 25.49
C VAL A 247 -18.07 -6.13 26.61
N LYS A 248 -17.68 -7.22 27.29
CA LYS A 248 -16.57 -7.21 28.27
C LYS A 248 -15.21 -6.91 27.60
N GLU A 249 -14.97 -7.39 26.39
CA GLU A 249 -13.77 -7.12 25.59
C GLU A 249 -13.65 -5.64 25.25
N LEU A 250 -14.67 -5.05 24.60
CA LEU A 250 -14.72 -3.61 24.32
C LEU A 250 -14.58 -2.75 25.60
N ARG A 251 -15.11 -3.24 26.72
CA ARG A 251 -14.93 -2.61 28.03
C ARG A 251 -13.51 -2.73 28.57
N ALA A 252 -12.82 -3.85 28.37
CA ALA A 252 -11.43 -4.03 28.78
C ALA A 252 -10.46 -3.25 27.87
N ASP A 253 -10.74 -3.09 26.57
CA ASP A 253 -9.98 -2.15 25.71
C ASP A 253 -10.12 -0.70 26.23
N TYR A 254 -11.33 -0.30 26.65
CA TYR A 254 -11.57 1.00 27.27
C TYR A 254 -10.95 1.15 28.67
N GLU A 255 -11.04 0.13 29.53
CA GLU A 255 -10.53 0.18 30.90
C GLU A 255 -9.00 0.03 30.94
N SER A 256 -8.38 -0.70 30.02
CA SER A 256 -6.91 -0.78 29.88
C SER A 256 -6.27 0.52 29.36
N THR A 257 -6.99 1.31 28.56
CA THR A 257 -6.55 2.65 28.14
C THR A 257 -6.77 3.74 29.19
N ASN A 258 -7.70 3.55 30.15
CA ASN A 258 -8.13 4.60 31.08
C ASN A 258 -7.94 4.24 32.58
N SER A 259 -7.22 3.16 32.91
CA SER A 259 -6.99 2.75 34.30
C SER A 259 -5.56 2.25 34.54
N THR A 260 -5.34 1.51 35.63
CA THR A 260 -4.02 0.97 35.98
C THR A 260 -3.92 -0.51 35.64
N PRO A 261 -2.82 -0.97 35.02
CA PRO A 261 -2.57 -2.40 34.87
C PRO A 261 -2.59 -3.08 36.24
N VAL A 262 -3.45 -4.09 36.36
CA VAL A 262 -3.59 -4.87 37.60
C VAL A 262 -2.42 -5.83 37.70
N LEU A 263 -1.65 -5.69 38.79
CA LEU A 263 -0.53 -6.57 39.09
C LEU A 263 -1.01 -8.01 39.34
N LYS A 264 -0.52 -8.96 38.54
CA LYS A 264 -0.76 -10.40 38.72
C LYS A 264 0.19 -11.01 39.74
N THR A 265 1.45 -10.55 39.83
CA THR A 265 2.42 -11.06 40.81
C THR A 265 2.91 -9.99 41.78
N ALA A 266 3.53 -10.44 42.88
CA ALA A 266 4.20 -9.56 43.83
C ALA A 266 5.58 -9.07 43.35
N SER A 267 6.03 -9.44 42.14
CA SER A 267 7.37 -9.18 41.60
C SER A 267 7.77 -7.70 41.69
N PRO A 268 9.00 -7.37 42.14
CA PRO A 268 9.51 -6.01 42.09
C PRO A 268 9.54 -5.45 40.65
N MET A 269 9.83 -6.30 39.66
CA MET A 269 9.88 -5.90 38.26
C MET A 269 8.48 -5.62 37.72
N GLU A 270 7.48 -6.45 38.06
CA GLU A 270 6.10 -6.18 37.63
C GLU A 270 5.55 -4.93 38.33
N LYS A 271 5.80 -4.75 39.64
CA LYS A 271 5.46 -3.52 40.38
C LYS A 271 6.08 -2.27 39.76
N GLN A 272 7.34 -2.35 39.34
CA GLN A 272 8.03 -1.26 38.65
C GLN A 272 7.43 -0.99 37.27
N VAL A 273 7.13 -2.03 36.49
CA VAL A 273 6.52 -1.91 35.15
C VAL A 273 5.10 -1.36 35.23
N ALA A 274 4.25 -1.90 36.11
CA ALA A 274 2.90 -1.39 36.32
C ALA A 274 2.92 0.05 36.86
N GLY A 275 3.85 0.40 37.75
CA GLY A 275 4.03 1.79 38.21
C GLY A 275 4.44 2.76 37.10
N VAL A 276 5.17 2.30 36.08
CA VAL A 276 5.54 3.08 34.88
C VAL A 276 4.41 3.10 33.83
N LEU A 277 3.51 2.13 33.84
CA LEU A 277 2.35 2.00 32.95
C LEU A 277 1.02 2.40 33.62
N SER A 278 1.05 3.01 34.80
CA SER A 278 -0.11 3.34 35.65
C SER A 278 -0.65 4.74 35.36
N MET A 279 -1.90 4.83 34.92
CA MET A 279 -2.59 6.11 34.70
C MET A 279 -3.26 6.70 35.97
N LYS A 280 -3.19 6.06 37.15
CA LYS A 280 -3.93 6.54 38.36
C LYS A 280 -3.36 7.81 38.96
N ASP A 281 -2.05 7.86 39.14
CA ASP A 281 -1.40 8.92 39.90
C ASP A 281 -1.31 10.23 39.09
N VAL A 282 -1.54 10.11 37.78
CA VAL A 282 -1.55 11.14 36.73
C VAL A 282 -2.96 11.72 36.57
N ASP A 283 -3.15 13.00 36.94
CA ASP A 283 -4.39 13.76 36.68
C ASP A 283 -4.75 13.71 35.18
N GLN A 284 -5.91 13.16 34.80
CA GLN A 284 -6.25 12.95 33.39
C GLN A 284 -6.38 14.25 32.54
N ASN A 285 -6.45 15.44 33.16
CA ASN A 285 -6.41 16.74 32.46
C ASN A 285 -5.09 17.51 32.63
N THR A 286 -4.26 17.18 33.63
CA THR A 286 -3.02 17.95 33.94
C THR A 286 -1.75 17.14 34.12
N GLY A 287 -1.91 15.84 34.35
CA GLY A 287 -0.95 14.75 34.40
C GLY A 287 0.21 14.86 35.38
N ARG A 288 0.14 15.78 36.35
CA ARG A 288 1.02 15.67 37.51
C ARG A 288 0.73 14.38 38.25
N ASP A 289 1.80 13.68 38.61
CA ASP A 289 1.79 12.74 39.72
C ASP A 289 1.38 13.48 40.99
N TYR A 290 0.37 12.95 41.70
CA TYR A 290 -0.14 13.57 42.93
C TYR A 290 0.83 13.50 44.13
N SER A 291 1.96 12.79 44.01
CA SER A 291 2.69 12.22 45.15
C SER A 291 4.16 12.65 45.33
N ASP A 292 4.53 13.91 45.01
CA ASP A 292 5.31 14.70 45.99
C ASP A 292 5.27 16.25 45.78
N SER A 293 5.36 16.97 46.89
CA SER A 293 5.55 18.43 46.94
C SER A 293 6.30 18.93 48.18
N ALA A 294 7.25 18.16 48.73
CA ALA A 294 8.00 18.55 49.93
C ALA A 294 9.55 18.53 49.79
N ARG A 295 10.18 19.61 49.27
CA ARG A 295 11.38 20.29 49.85
C ARG A 295 12.05 21.37 48.95
N ARG A 296 11.97 22.64 49.41
CA ARG A 296 13.01 23.72 49.33
C ARG A 296 13.41 24.31 47.95
N SER A 297 14.13 25.44 47.87
CA SER A 297 13.68 26.84 48.12
C SER A 297 14.81 27.90 47.95
N ASN A 298 14.71 28.81 46.96
CA ASN A 298 15.28 30.19 46.90
C ASN A 298 16.84 30.41 46.91
N PRO A 299 17.39 31.63 46.60
CA PRO A 299 17.16 32.51 45.42
C PRO A 299 18.43 33.32 44.95
N SER A 300 18.23 34.42 44.17
CA SER A 300 19.10 35.65 43.99
C SER A 300 20.12 35.68 42.80
N PHE A 301 20.57 36.81 42.19
CA PHE A 301 20.26 38.28 42.27
C PHE A 301 20.84 39.16 41.11
N ARG A 302 20.12 40.21 40.62
CA ARG A 302 20.58 41.51 39.99
C ARG A 302 21.54 41.47 38.74
N THR A 303 22.05 42.52 38.05
CA THR A 303 21.71 43.94 37.57
C THR A 303 22.62 44.26 36.33
N LYS A 304 22.46 45.19 35.36
CA LYS A 304 21.77 46.50 35.06
C LYS A 304 22.70 47.74 35.02
N ASP A 305 22.69 48.58 33.95
CA ASP A 305 22.17 49.98 33.88
C ASP A 305 22.49 50.73 32.54
N THR A 306 22.48 52.09 32.47
CA THR A 306 22.11 52.88 31.26
C THR A 306 22.76 54.30 31.09
N LYS A 307 22.75 54.85 29.84
CA LYS A 307 22.78 56.29 29.38
C LYS A 307 22.72 56.35 27.81
N SER A 308 22.20 57.32 27.03
CA SER A 308 21.66 58.71 27.12
C SER A 308 22.67 59.88 26.97
N GLY A 309 22.47 60.97 26.19
CA GLY A 309 21.35 61.45 25.33
C GLY A 309 21.85 62.19 24.05
N ILE A 310 21.45 63.40 23.60
CA ILE A 310 20.51 64.47 24.07
C ILE A 310 20.13 65.43 22.88
N SER A 311 18.88 65.93 22.77
CA SER A 311 18.35 67.06 21.93
C SER A 311 18.49 67.03 20.37
N GLY A 312 17.53 67.48 19.52
CA GLY A 312 16.27 68.23 19.71
C GLY A 312 15.23 68.06 18.55
N ILE A 313 14.35 69.05 18.30
CA ILE A 313 12.95 68.94 17.76
C ILE A 313 12.68 70.07 16.70
N ARG A 314 11.84 70.02 15.63
CA ARG A 314 10.96 69.06 14.87
C ARG A 314 10.47 69.77 13.55
N ILE A 315 9.52 69.15 12.80
CA ILE A 315 8.47 69.74 11.88
C ILE A 315 8.68 69.49 10.34
N LEU A 316 7.64 69.74 9.52
CA LEU A 316 7.20 69.09 8.26
C LEU A 316 7.07 70.08 7.03
N GLU A 317 6.38 69.64 5.95
CA GLU A 317 5.89 70.36 4.73
C GLU A 317 6.89 70.44 3.54
N GLU A 318 6.54 70.34 2.23
CA GLU A 318 5.28 70.03 1.49
C GLU A 318 5.59 69.55 0.02
N GLU A 319 4.58 69.05 -0.74
CA GLU A 319 4.62 68.53 -2.14
C GLU A 319 4.38 69.64 -3.22
N PRO A 320 4.31 69.43 -4.57
CA PRO A 320 4.94 68.48 -5.53
C PRO A 320 5.53 69.27 -6.77
N PRO A 321 5.25 69.07 -8.10
CA PRO A 321 4.98 67.88 -8.97
C PRO A 321 5.73 67.80 -10.35
N SER A 322 6.06 66.56 -10.77
CA SER A 322 6.01 66.01 -12.16
C SER A 322 7.02 66.40 -13.28
N ARG A 323 7.59 65.37 -13.95
CA ARG A 323 7.81 65.23 -15.43
C ARG A 323 8.23 63.79 -15.81
N ARG A 324 8.29 63.43 -17.10
CA ARG A 324 8.34 62.02 -17.59
C ARG A 324 9.69 61.60 -18.22
N ARG A 325 10.17 60.40 -17.84
CA ARG A 325 10.96 59.35 -18.58
C ARG A 325 12.21 59.76 -19.41
N PRO A 326 13.31 58.99 -19.32
CA PRO A 326 13.52 57.89 -20.31
C PRO A 326 14.06 56.56 -19.70
N LEU A 327 14.13 55.49 -20.52
CA LEU A 327 14.58 54.16 -20.09
C LEU A 327 16.09 54.06 -19.83
N LYS A 328 16.50 53.16 -18.93
CA LYS A 328 17.89 52.71 -18.72
C LYS A 328 18.04 51.19 -18.85
N LYS A 329 19.28 50.73 -18.99
CA LYS A 329 19.69 49.39 -19.44
C LYS A 329 19.89 48.44 -18.26
N LYS A 330 19.17 47.31 -18.19
CA LYS A 330 19.34 46.31 -17.12
C LYS A 330 20.75 45.67 -17.17
N MET A 331 21.48 45.76 -16.07
CA MET A 331 22.76 45.06 -15.85
C MET A 331 22.56 43.56 -15.59
N SER A 332 23.55 42.76 -16.00
CA SER A 332 23.56 41.29 -15.93
C SER A 332 23.85 40.74 -14.52
N SER A 333 23.71 39.43 -14.33
CA SER A 333 23.82 38.80 -13.01
C SER A 333 25.22 38.83 -12.37
N PRO A 334 26.36 38.73 -13.11
CA PRO A 334 27.69 38.89 -12.50
C PRO A 334 27.93 40.32 -12.00
N GLU A 335 27.63 41.33 -12.83
CA GLU A 335 27.85 42.74 -12.51
C GLU A 335 27.08 43.17 -11.23
N ARG A 336 25.87 42.63 -11.04
CA ARG A 336 25.05 42.82 -9.82
C ARG A 336 25.67 42.18 -8.57
N TRP A 337 26.40 41.08 -8.72
CA TRP A 337 27.09 40.42 -7.61
C TRP A 337 28.37 41.15 -7.24
N GLU A 338 29.18 41.56 -8.22
CA GLU A 338 30.40 42.35 -8.03
C GLU A 338 30.11 43.70 -7.38
N ALA A 339 29.11 44.45 -7.88
CA ALA A 339 28.66 45.70 -7.26
C ALA A 339 28.30 45.52 -5.77
N LYS A 340 27.63 44.41 -5.43
CA LYS A 340 27.25 44.10 -4.05
C LYS A 340 28.47 43.79 -3.15
N GLN A 341 29.53 43.18 -3.69
CA GLN A 341 30.80 43.00 -2.96
C GLN A 341 31.55 44.32 -2.75
N ILE A 342 31.55 45.21 -3.76
CA ILE A 342 32.28 46.49 -3.70
C ILE A 342 31.59 47.51 -2.77
N ILE A 343 30.26 47.44 -2.64
CA ILE A 343 29.52 48.15 -1.58
C ILE A 343 29.80 47.53 -0.21
N ALA A 344 29.84 46.19 -0.10
CA ALA A 344 30.13 45.51 1.17
C ALA A 344 31.57 45.73 1.70
N SER A 345 32.54 45.99 0.81
CA SER A 345 33.90 46.40 1.20
C SER A 345 34.03 47.89 1.55
N GLY A 346 32.96 48.68 1.41
CA GLY A 346 32.94 50.12 1.66
C GLY A 346 33.68 50.96 0.62
N ALA A 347 34.09 50.37 -0.51
CA ALA A 347 34.85 51.06 -1.56
C ALA A 347 33.95 51.92 -2.49
N LEU A 348 32.66 51.62 -2.58
CA LEU A 348 31.62 52.51 -3.14
C LEU A 348 30.49 52.72 -2.14
N LYS A 349 29.73 53.81 -2.32
CA LYS A 349 28.54 54.09 -1.52
C LYS A 349 27.30 53.54 -2.21
N ALA A 350 26.31 53.08 -1.42
CA ALA A 350 25.04 52.58 -1.95
C ALA A 350 24.23 53.65 -2.72
N THR A 351 24.55 54.94 -2.54
CA THR A 351 23.99 56.09 -3.27
C THR A 351 24.30 56.08 -4.77
N ASP A 352 25.31 55.33 -5.18
CA ASP A 352 25.89 55.45 -6.53
C ASP A 352 25.15 54.54 -7.55
N PHE A 353 24.09 53.85 -7.10
CA PHE A 353 23.21 52.98 -7.90
C PHE A 353 21.74 53.48 -7.85
N PRO A 354 21.14 53.94 -8.97
CA PRO A 354 19.80 54.55 -8.97
C PRO A 354 18.60 53.60 -8.79
N ASP A 355 18.80 52.27 -8.81
CA ASP A 355 17.71 51.28 -8.94
C ASP A 355 16.97 50.95 -7.61
N TYR A 356 17.08 51.77 -6.54
CA TYR A 356 16.62 51.38 -5.19
C TYR A 356 15.72 52.35 -4.41
N TYR A 357 15.70 53.65 -4.71
CA TYR A 357 14.82 54.63 -4.06
C TYR A 357 14.48 55.78 -5.02
N ASP A 358 13.19 56.10 -5.15
CA ASP A 358 12.69 57.41 -5.59
C ASP A 358 12.28 58.23 -4.34
N GLU A 359 12.06 59.54 -4.50
CA GLU A 359 12.42 60.52 -3.46
C GLU A 359 11.52 60.60 -2.21
N ASP A 360 10.30 60.07 -2.23
CA ASP A 360 9.33 60.21 -1.12
C ASP A 360 9.36 59.03 -0.14
N GLY A 361 9.82 59.29 1.09
CA GLY A 361 10.07 58.30 2.16
C GLY A 361 8.85 57.64 2.81
N VAL A 362 7.74 57.45 2.09
CA VAL A 362 6.51 56.78 2.58
C VAL A 362 6.29 55.50 1.79
N GLY A 363 6.87 54.40 2.25
CA GLY A 363 6.74 53.09 1.62
C GLY A 363 5.34 52.49 1.76
N MET A 364 4.46 52.79 0.80
CA MET A 364 3.19 52.08 0.62
C MET A 364 3.13 51.37 -0.74
N LEU A 365 2.52 50.19 -0.69
CA LEU A 365 2.16 49.36 -1.83
C LEU A 365 1.34 50.18 -2.85
N TYR A 366 1.53 49.95 -4.16
CA TYR A 366 0.67 49.01 -4.90
C TYR A 366 1.26 48.62 -6.27
N GLN A 367 1.08 47.34 -6.61
CA GLN A 367 0.95 46.76 -7.96
C GLN A 367 1.88 47.26 -9.09
N GLU A 368 2.91 46.46 -9.39
CA GLU A 368 3.00 45.89 -10.75
C GLU A 368 2.64 44.41 -10.70
N GLU A 369 2.03 43.91 -11.78
CA GLU A 369 1.60 42.53 -11.94
C GLU A 369 2.79 41.62 -12.25
N GLY A 370 2.95 40.51 -11.54
CA GLY A 370 4.07 39.58 -11.75
C GLY A 370 4.82 39.15 -10.49
N ALA A 371 4.45 39.65 -9.30
CA ALA A 371 4.91 39.08 -8.04
C ALA A 371 4.43 37.62 -7.92
N GLU A 372 5.37 36.66 -7.92
CA GLU A 372 5.11 35.29 -7.50
C GLU A 372 4.54 35.33 -6.08
N GLN A 373 3.29 34.90 -5.88
CA GLN A 373 2.75 34.78 -4.53
C GLN A 373 3.54 33.72 -3.77
N GLU A 374 4.36 34.16 -2.82
CA GLU A 374 5.00 33.32 -1.82
C GLU A 374 3.90 32.64 -0.98
N LEU A 375 3.58 31.40 -1.38
CA LEU A 375 2.61 30.57 -0.67
C LEU A 375 3.28 30.02 0.58
N GLU A 376 3.15 30.70 1.73
CA GLU A 376 3.50 30.08 3.01
C GLU A 376 2.65 28.81 3.20
N ILE A 377 3.33 27.68 3.36
CA ILE A 377 2.70 26.36 3.34
C ILE A 377 2.10 26.03 4.70
N GLU A 378 0.81 26.27 4.83
CA GLU A 378 -0.01 25.70 5.90
C GLU A 378 -0.75 24.42 5.43
N MET A 379 -1.33 23.71 6.40
CA MET A 379 -2.02 22.43 6.29
C MET A 379 -3.08 22.38 7.38
N ASN A 380 -4.36 22.24 7.07
CA ASN A 380 -5.39 22.32 8.12
C ASN A 380 -5.40 21.04 8.99
N GLU A 381 -5.70 21.20 10.29
CA GLU A 381 -5.64 20.14 11.31
C GLU A 381 -6.92 20.05 12.16
N GLU A 382 -7.91 20.92 11.93
CA GLU A 382 -9.23 20.83 12.57
C GLU A 382 -10.17 19.87 11.79
N GLU A 383 -11.30 19.48 12.38
CA GLU A 383 -12.30 18.67 11.67
C GLU A 383 -13.09 19.56 10.69
N PRO A 384 -13.09 19.28 9.37
CA PRO A 384 -13.82 20.09 8.40
C PRO A 384 -15.32 20.16 8.71
N ALA A 385 -15.85 21.37 8.87
CA ALA A 385 -17.27 21.59 9.23
C ALA A 385 -18.24 20.89 8.26
N PHE A 386 -17.90 20.83 6.97
CA PHE A 386 -18.68 20.15 5.93
C PHE A 386 -18.72 18.61 6.01
N LEU A 387 -17.98 17.96 6.93
CA LEU A 387 -18.03 16.50 7.18
C LEU A 387 -18.50 16.12 8.59
N GLN A 388 -18.85 17.10 9.45
CA GLN A 388 -19.22 16.84 10.84
C GLN A 388 -20.32 15.77 10.97
N GLY A 389 -19.98 14.67 11.65
CA GLY A 389 -20.88 13.55 11.89
C GLY A 389 -20.80 12.39 10.88
N GLN A 390 -20.20 12.58 9.70
CA GLN A 390 -19.88 11.47 8.77
C GLN A 390 -18.55 10.79 9.14
N THR A 391 -17.61 11.58 9.65
CA THR A 391 -16.30 11.20 10.20
C THR A 391 -16.33 10.12 11.27
N ARG A 392 -17.40 10.01 12.08
CA ARG A 392 -17.47 9.02 13.17
C ARG A 392 -17.54 7.55 12.72
N CYS A 393 -17.77 7.28 11.45
CA CYS A 393 -17.64 5.94 10.85
C CYS A 393 -16.28 5.70 10.17
N SER A 394 -15.38 6.70 10.12
CA SER A 394 -14.11 6.61 9.38
C SER A 394 -12.95 6.01 10.16
N ALA A 395 -12.98 6.09 11.50
CA ALA A 395 -11.87 5.73 12.37
C ALA A 395 -11.53 4.23 12.38
N ASP A 396 -12.48 3.37 12.01
CA ASP A 396 -12.46 1.92 12.26
C ASP A 396 -12.23 1.09 10.98
N MET A 397 -11.82 1.72 9.87
CA MET A 397 -11.57 1.07 8.59
C MET A 397 -10.16 1.36 8.09
N SER A 398 -9.32 0.31 8.06
CA SER A 398 -7.97 0.37 7.48
C SER A 398 -8.02 0.86 6.02
N PRO A 399 -7.00 1.60 5.53
CA PRO A 399 -6.97 2.09 4.15
C PRO A 399 -7.23 0.97 3.15
N VAL A 400 -8.06 1.23 2.14
CA VAL A 400 -8.65 0.23 1.23
C VAL A 400 -7.57 -0.73 0.72
N LYS A 401 -7.52 -1.92 1.34
CA LYS A 401 -6.57 -2.97 0.96
C LYS A 401 -6.92 -3.41 -0.45
N ILE A 402 -5.97 -3.27 -1.38
CA ILE A 402 -6.14 -3.71 -2.77
C ILE A 402 -6.24 -5.24 -2.77
N PHE A 403 -7.47 -5.74 -2.71
CA PHE A 403 -7.77 -7.17 -2.66
C PHE A 403 -7.43 -7.84 -4.00
N ARG A 404 -6.15 -8.20 -4.17
CA ARG A 404 -5.77 -9.34 -5.01
C ARG A 404 -6.46 -10.56 -4.43
N ASN A 405 -7.45 -11.12 -5.13
CA ASN A 405 -8.12 -12.35 -4.70
C ASN A 405 -7.08 -13.48 -4.56
N PRO A 406 -6.75 -13.97 -3.34
CA PRO A 406 -5.68 -14.96 -3.15
C PRO A 406 -6.06 -16.34 -3.68
N GLN A 407 -7.36 -16.61 -3.88
CA GLN A 407 -7.85 -17.85 -4.46
C GLN A 407 -7.84 -17.83 -6.00
N GLY A 408 -7.70 -16.67 -6.63
CA GLY A 408 -7.64 -16.52 -8.08
C GLY A 408 -6.60 -17.44 -8.71
N SER A 409 -7.00 -18.18 -9.74
CA SER A 409 -6.15 -19.12 -10.48
C SER A 409 -4.85 -18.45 -10.96
N LEU A 410 -5.01 -17.37 -11.73
CA LEU A 410 -3.94 -16.56 -12.30
C LEU A 410 -3.05 -15.88 -11.26
N SER A 411 -3.60 -15.44 -10.11
CA SER A 411 -2.81 -14.75 -9.08
C SER A 411 -1.84 -15.69 -8.36
N ARG A 412 -2.26 -16.94 -8.13
CA ARG A 412 -1.38 -17.99 -7.58
C ARG A 412 -0.33 -18.44 -8.59
N ALA A 413 -0.69 -18.59 -9.87
CA ALA A 413 0.25 -18.91 -10.94
C ALA A 413 1.33 -17.81 -11.10
N ALA A 414 0.94 -16.54 -11.14
CA ALA A 414 1.89 -15.42 -11.24
C ALA A 414 2.80 -15.28 -9.99
N ALA A 415 2.30 -15.57 -8.79
CA ALA A 415 3.11 -15.58 -7.57
C ALA A 415 4.15 -16.73 -7.56
N LEU A 416 3.73 -17.94 -7.97
CA LEU A 416 4.64 -19.07 -8.19
C LEU A 416 5.69 -18.75 -9.26
N GLN A 417 5.28 -18.14 -10.38
CA GLN A 417 6.19 -17.79 -11.46
C GLN A 417 7.19 -16.70 -11.08
N SER A 418 6.80 -15.75 -10.23
CA SER A 418 7.70 -14.76 -9.65
C SER A 418 8.81 -15.42 -8.81
N ALA A 419 8.45 -16.47 -8.03
CA ALA A 419 9.41 -17.25 -7.26
C ALA A 419 10.33 -18.09 -8.17
N LEU A 420 9.77 -18.81 -9.15
CA LEU A 420 10.53 -19.63 -10.10
C LEU A 420 11.47 -18.79 -10.98
N THR A 421 11.07 -17.57 -11.35
CA THR A 421 11.92 -16.64 -12.11
C THR A 421 13.07 -16.11 -11.24
N LYS A 422 12.81 -15.84 -9.95
CA LYS A 422 13.86 -15.50 -8.98
C LYS A 422 14.86 -16.65 -8.79
N GLU A 423 14.38 -17.88 -8.61
CA GLU A 423 15.22 -19.08 -8.46
C GLU A 423 16.10 -19.32 -9.71
N ARG A 424 15.52 -19.23 -10.92
CA ARG A 424 16.27 -19.32 -12.19
C ARG A 424 17.35 -18.25 -12.29
N ARG A 425 17.06 -17.01 -11.85
CA ARG A 425 18.02 -15.90 -11.82
C ARG A 425 19.16 -16.16 -10.82
N GLU A 426 18.85 -16.59 -9.61
CA GLU A 426 19.84 -16.90 -8.58
C GLU A 426 20.77 -18.03 -9.03
N MET A 427 20.23 -19.06 -9.67
CA MET A 427 21.02 -20.13 -10.31
C MET A 427 21.92 -19.61 -11.44
N GLY A 428 21.44 -18.68 -12.27
CA GLY A 428 22.25 -18.03 -13.32
C GLY A 428 23.38 -17.17 -12.74
N ASP A 429 23.06 -16.28 -11.79
CA ASP A 429 24.05 -15.47 -11.05
C ASP A 429 25.09 -16.37 -10.34
N GLN A 430 24.69 -17.55 -9.84
CA GLN A 430 25.57 -18.49 -9.16
C GLN A 430 26.44 -19.30 -10.14
N GLN A 431 25.94 -19.67 -11.32
CA GLN A 431 26.78 -20.21 -12.41
C GLN A 431 27.80 -19.17 -12.89
N GLN A 432 27.38 -17.92 -13.10
CA GLN A 432 28.27 -16.84 -13.54
C GLN A 432 29.34 -16.51 -12.49
N ARG A 433 29.00 -16.52 -11.19
CA ARG A 433 30.00 -16.45 -10.10
C ARG A 433 30.97 -17.63 -10.12
N THR A 434 30.49 -18.85 -10.37
CA THR A 434 31.35 -20.05 -10.46
C THR A 434 32.32 -19.95 -11.65
N ILE A 435 31.88 -19.41 -12.79
CA ILE A 435 32.75 -19.12 -13.95
C ILE A 435 33.80 -18.06 -13.58
N LEU A 436 33.40 -16.97 -12.92
CA LEU A 436 34.33 -15.91 -12.48
C LEU A 436 35.38 -16.42 -11.47
N ASP A 437 35.00 -17.28 -10.53
CA ASP A 437 35.94 -17.87 -9.55
C ASP A 437 36.86 -18.94 -10.16
N SER A 438 36.51 -19.46 -11.35
CA SER A 438 37.37 -20.39 -12.13
C SER A 438 38.51 -19.69 -12.88
N ILE A 439 38.51 -18.34 -12.93
CA ILE A 439 39.58 -17.56 -13.56
C ILE A 439 40.82 -17.54 -12.64
N PRO A 440 42.02 -17.96 -13.12
CA PRO A 440 43.22 -18.02 -12.29
C PRO A 440 43.63 -16.67 -11.68
N LYS A 441 43.93 -16.67 -10.38
CA LYS A 441 44.11 -15.45 -9.57
C LYS A 441 45.54 -14.86 -9.58
N ASP A 442 46.43 -15.37 -10.44
CA ASP A 442 47.85 -14.97 -10.50
C ASP A 442 48.12 -13.62 -11.20
N LEU A 443 47.11 -13.03 -11.89
CA LEU A 443 47.24 -11.74 -12.59
C LEU A 443 47.32 -10.50 -11.65
N ASN A 444 47.47 -10.70 -10.34
CA ASN A 444 47.50 -9.64 -9.32
C ASN A 444 48.91 -9.24 -8.83
N ARG A 445 49.99 -9.70 -9.45
CA ARG A 445 51.39 -9.34 -9.12
C ARG A 445 52.13 -8.33 -10.05
N PRO A 446 51.57 -7.19 -10.48
CA PRO A 446 52.34 -6.13 -11.15
C PRO A 446 52.51 -4.85 -10.30
N TRP A 447 52.99 -4.96 -9.05
CA TRP A 447 53.25 -3.77 -8.20
C TRP A 447 54.51 -3.81 -7.32
N GLU A 448 55.36 -4.83 -7.44
CA GLU A 448 56.64 -4.92 -6.70
C GLU A 448 57.89 -4.83 -7.61
N ASP A 449 57.72 -4.61 -8.92
CA ASP A 449 58.82 -4.37 -9.85
C ASP A 449 58.76 -2.93 -10.43
N PRO A 450 59.80 -2.09 -10.21
CA PRO A 450 59.87 -0.74 -10.78
C PRO A 450 60.24 -0.71 -12.28
N MET A 451 60.58 -1.83 -12.92
CA MET A 451 61.11 -1.90 -14.28
C MET A 451 60.58 -3.10 -15.12
N PRO A 452 59.25 -3.28 -15.28
CA PRO A 452 58.68 -4.36 -16.09
C PRO A 452 59.00 -4.20 -17.58
N GLU A 453 59.29 -5.31 -18.27
CA GLU A 453 59.63 -5.32 -19.70
C GLU A 453 58.45 -4.92 -20.60
N THR A 454 58.77 -4.43 -21.80
CA THR A 454 57.82 -3.89 -22.77
C THR A 454 57.05 -4.98 -23.53
N GLY A 455 56.15 -5.67 -22.83
CA GLY A 455 55.18 -6.61 -23.42
C GLY A 455 53.93 -6.80 -22.56
N GLU A 456 54.10 -7.13 -21.28
CA GLU A 456 53.01 -7.59 -20.40
C GLU A 456 51.88 -6.56 -20.18
N ARG A 457 52.19 -5.27 -20.31
CA ARG A 457 51.20 -4.19 -20.18
C ARG A 457 50.05 -4.30 -21.18
N HIS A 458 50.29 -4.80 -22.40
CA HIS A 458 49.23 -4.87 -23.41
C HIS A 458 48.12 -5.85 -23.04
N LEU A 459 48.45 -7.08 -22.63
CA LEU A 459 47.45 -8.11 -22.30
C LEU A 459 46.60 -7.69 -21.08
N ALA A 460 47.23 -7.12 -20.05
CA ALA A 460 46.54 -6.58 -18.88
C ALA A 460 45.71 -5.31 -19.18
N GLN A 461 46.09 -4.53 -20.20
CA GLN A 461 45.38 -3.33 -20.63
C GLN A 461 44.22 -3.63 -21.59
N GLU A 462 44.27 -4.72 -22.37
CA GLU A 462 43.09 -5.23 -23.09
C GLU A 462 42.06 -5.78 -22.09
N LEU A 463 42.48 -6.62 -21.15
CA LEU A 463 41.62 -7.19 -20.09
C LEU A 463 41.02 -6.14 -19.12
N ARG A 464 41.60 -4.94 -19.01
CA ARG A 464 41.01 -3.80 -18.26
C ARG A 464 40.39 -2.72 -19.15
N GLY A 465 40.69 -2.73 -20.45
CA GLY A 465 40.14 -1.81 -21.45
C GLY A 465 38.70 -2.16 -21.83
N VAL A 466 38.33 -3.44 -21.69
CA VAL A 466 36.93 -3.88 -21.62
C VAL A 466 36.34 -3.41 -20.29
N GLY A 467 35.86 -2.17 -20.26
CA GLY A 467 35.29 -1.56 -19.07
C GLY A 467 33.99 -2.24 -18.61
N LEU A 468 33.82 -2.35 -17.29
CA LEU A 468 32.64 -2.91 -16.58
C LEU A 468 31.35 -2.08 -16.73
N SER A 469 31.16 -1.44 -17.88
CA SER A 469 29.94 -0.72 -18.29
C SER A 469 29.45 -1.12 -19.68
N ALA A 470 30.20 -1.96 -20.42
CA ALA A 470 29.68 -2.64 -21.59
C ALA A 470 28.87 -3.88 -21.15
N TYR A 471 27.58 -3.67 -20.88
CA TYR A 471 26.63 -4.79 -20.82
C TYR A 471 26.58 -5.43 -22.22
N ASP A 472 27.26 -6.55 -22.37
CA ASP A 472 27.30 -7.26 -23.63
C ASP A 472 25.92 -7.88 -23.88
N MET A 473 25.12 -7.29 -24.78
CA MET A 473 23.73 -7.71 -24.94
C MET A 473 23.65 -9.20 -25.34
N PRO A 474 22.71 -9.97 -24.77
CA PRO A 474 22.45 -11.37 -25.16
C PRO A 474 22.32 -11.53 -26.69
N GLU A 475 22.71 -12.69 -27.22
CA GLU A 475 22.66 -12.97 -28.66
C GLU A 475 21.25 -12.71 -29.24
N TRP A 476 20.20 -13.18 -28.55
CA TRP A 476 18.81 -12.96 -28.96
C TRP A 476 18.43 -11.47 -29.01
N LYS A 477 18.97 -10.66 -28.09
CA LYS A 477 18.80 -9.20 -28.10
C LYS A 477 19.55 -8.59 -29.29
N LYS A 478 20.82 -8.95 -29.51
CA LYS A 478 21.60 -8.47 -30.67
C LYS A 478 20.91 -8.78 -32.00
N ASP A 479 20.31 -9.96 -32.15
CA ASP A 479 19.57 -10.38 -33.34
C ASP A 479 18.28 -9.56 -33.54
N ALA A 480 17.46 -9.40 -32.48
CA ALA A 480 16.24 -8.59 -32.50
C ALA A 480 16.50 -7.08 -32.72
N PHE A 481 17.61 -6.55 -32.21
CA PHE A 481 17.96 -5.12 -32.29
C PHE A 481 18.79 -4.75 -33.54
N GLY A 482 19.62 -5.64 -34.08
CA GLY A 482 20.83 -5.30 -34.86
C GLY A 482 20.69 -4.68 -36.25
N ASN A 483 19.50 -4.66 -36.87
CA ASN A 483 19.29 -4.06 -38.20
C ASN A 483 18.99 -2.55 -38.13
N THR A 484 19.03 -1.85 -39.27
CA THR A 484 18.42 -0.50 -39.40
C THR A 484 16.89 -0.58 -39.27
N PRO A 485 16.20 0.46 -38.76
CA PRO A 485 14.75 0.46 -38.68
C PRO A 485 14.10 0.75 -40.04
N THR A 486 13.36 -0.20 -40.58
CA THR A 486 12.27 0.08 -41.52
C THR A 486 11.04 0.56 -40.77
N PHE A 487 10.28 1.46 -41.40
CA PHE A 487 8.87 1.62 -41.06
C PHE A 487 8.08 0.68 -41.98
N GLY A 488 7.11 -0.05 -41.41
CA GLY A 488 6.43 -1.17 -42.05
C GLY A 488 5.79 -0.89 -43.41
N GLN A 489 5.46 -1.97 -44.14
CA GLN A 489 5.04 -1.88 -45.55
C GLN A 489 3.91 -0.86 -45.78
N ARG A 490 4.17 0.13 -46.63
CA ARG A 490 3.13 0.97 -47.22
C ARG A 490 2.21 0.09 -48.08
N SER A 491 0.91 0.18 -47.83
CA SER A 491 -0.11 -0.49 -48.64
C SER A 491 0.04 -0.17 -50.13
N LYS A 492 -0.27 -1.15 -50.98
CA LYS A 492 -0.29 -1.01 -52.45
C LYS A 492 -1.54 -0.28 -52.97
N LEU A 493 -2.58 -0.17 -52.14
CA LEU A 493 -3.82 0.56 -52.45
C LEU A 493 -3.65 2.05 -52.13
N SER A 494 -4.32 2.92 -52.88
CA SER A 494 -4.41 4.34 -52.54
C SER A 494 -5.08 4.55 -51.18
N ILE A 495 -4.85 5.73 -50.59
CA ILE A 495 -5.46 6.12 -49.30
C ILE A 495 -6.98 6.10 -49.39
N GLN A 496 -7.55 6.53 -50.51
CA GLN A 496 -9.00 6.53 -50.73
C GLN A 496 -9.55 5.10 -50.80
N GLU A 497 -8.98 4.21 -51.62
CA GLU A 497 -9.39 2.80 -51.69
C GLU A 497 -9.29 2.09 -50.33
N GLN A 498 -8.28 2.42 -49.52
CA GLN A 498 -8.18 1.93 -48.14
C GLN A 498 -9.38 2.38 -47.30
N ARG A 499 -9.71 3.68 -47.29
CA ARG A 499 -10.85 4.23 -46.52
C ARG A 499 -12.18 3.62 -46.99
N GLU A 500 -12.38 3.45 -48.29
CA GLU A 500 -13.58 2.84 -48.87
C GLU A 500 -13.73 1.34 -48.55
N SER A 501 -12.61 0.63 -48.28
CA SER A 501 -12.61 -0.79 -47.92
C SER A 501 -13.05 -1.11 -46.48
N LEU A 502 -13.11 -0.09 -45.60
CA LEU A 502 -13.44 -0.24 -44.18
C LEU A 502 -14.95 -0.50 -43.97
N PRO A 503 -15.34 -1.35 -43.00
CA PRO A 503 -16.75 -1.66 -42.75
C PRO A 503 -17.63 -0.42 -42.53
N ILE A 504 -17.12 0.59 -41.81
CA ILE A 504 -17.83 1.83 -41.51
C ILE A 504 -18.19 2.67 -42.74
N TYR A 505 -17.44 2.57 -43.84
CA TYR A 505 -17.70 3.38 -45.05
C TYR A 505 -19.09 3.08 -45.65
N LYS A 506 -19.50 1.81 -45.63
CA LYS A 506 -20.83 1.38 -46.11
C LYS A 506 -21.99 2.03 -45.34
N LEU A 507 -21.76 2.41 -44.09
CA LEU A 507 -22.74 3.00 -43.19
C LEU A 507 -22.53 4.51 -42.98
N LYS A 508 -21.64 5.15 -43.75
CA LYS A 508 -21.27 6.57 -43.60
C LYS A 508 -22.49 7.50 -43.57
N THR A 509 -23.41 7.35 -44.51
CA THR A 509 -24.62 8.19 -44.60
C THR A 509 -25.56 7.97 -43.41
N GLU A 510 -25.77 6.71 -43.00
CA GLU A 510 -26.61 6.34 -41.86
C GLU A 510 -26.03 6.84 -40.53
N LEU A 511 -24.69 6.80 -40.38
CA LEU A 511 -23.98 7.34 -39.23
C LEU A 511 -24.13 8.87 -39.14
N ILE A 512 -23.92 9.59 -40.24
CA ILE A 512 -24.07 11.06 -40.27
C ILE A 512 -25.50 11.46 -39.93
N GLN A 513 -26.51 10.75 -40.46
CA GLN A 513 -27.91 10.94 -40.12
C GLN A 513 -28.18 10.62 -38.63
N ALA A 514 -27.64 9.53 -38.10
CA ALA A 514 -27.79 9.16 -36.69
C ALA A 514 -27.19 10.22 -35.74
N VAL A 515 -26.02 10.79 -36.05
CA VAL A 515 -25.41 11.87 -35.26
C VAL A 515 -26.18 13.19 -35.43
N HIS A 516 -26.79 13.45 -36.59
CA HIS A 516 -27.65 14.62 -36.79
C HIS A 516 -28.95 14.53 -35.95
N ASP A 517 -29.56 13.35 -35.86
CA ASP A 517 -30.88 13.17 -35.25
C ASP A 517 -30.81 12.92 -33.73
N ASN A 518 -29.67 12.46 -33.19
CA ASN A 518 -29.51 12.11 -31.77
C ASN A 518 -28.44 13.00 -31.12
N GLN A 519 -28.72 13.60 -29.95
CA GLN A 519 -27.73 14.42 -29.24
C GLN A 519 -26.59 13.58 -28.68
N VAL A 520 -26.90 12.36 -28.24
CA VAL A 520 -25.93 11.33 -27.81
C VAL A 520 -26.11 10.10 -28.70
N LEU A 521 -25.00 9.50 -29.13
CA LEU A 521 -25.00 8.26 -29.91
C LEU A 521 -23.96 7.28 -29.34
N VAL A 522 -24.37 6.05 -29.03
CA VAL A 522 -23.45 4.96 -28.67
C VAL A 522 -23.12 4.17 -29.94
N VAL A 523 -21.85 4.14 -30.35
CA VAL A 523 -21.41 3.41 -31.54
C VAL A 523 -20.62 2.16 -31.13
N ILE A 524 -21.19 0.99 -31.40
CA ILE A 524 -20.53 -0.31 -31.24
C ILE A 524 -19.81 -0.66 -32.54
N GLY A 525 -18.58 -1.14 -32.45
CA GLY A 525 -17.91 -1.78 -33.57
C GLY A 525 -16.56 -2.36 -33.16
N GLU A 526 -16.22 -3.51 -33.73
CA GLU A 526 -14.96 -4.21 -33.49
C GLU A 526 -13.74 -3.32 -33.76
N THR A 527 -12.61 -3.67 -33.14
CA THR A 527 -11.31 -3.06 -33.45
C THR A 527 -10.99 -3.24 -34.94
N GLY A 528 -10.46 -2.19 -35.59
CA GLY A 528 -10.22 -2.19 -37.04
C GLY A 528 -11.43 -1.95 -37.94
N SER A 529 -12.66 -1.85 -37.40
CA SER A 529 -13.87 -1.49 -38.19
C SER A 529 -13.85 -0.07 -38.77
N GLY A 530 -12.96 0.79 -38.27
CA GLY A 530 -12.76 2.18 -38.72
C GLY A 530 -13.32 3.27 -37.80
N LYS A 531 -13.83 2.94 -36.60
CA LYS A 531 -14.42 3.90 -35.64
C LYS A 531 -13.58 5.18 -35.48
N THR A 532 -12.41 5.06 -34.85
CA THR A 532 -11.58 6.17 -34.38
C THR A 532 -10.97 7.00 -35.52
N THR A 533 -10.70 6.36 -36.66
CA THR A 533 -10.09 7.03 -37.82
C THR A 533 -11.12 7.70 -38.71
N GLN A 534 -12.27 7.08 -38.97
CA GLN A 534 -13.23 7.58 -39.96
C GLN A 534 -14.37 8.42 -39.38
N VAL A 535 -14.85 8.17 -38.15
CA VAL A 535 -16.00 8.91 -37.58
C VAL A 535 -15.71 10.41 -37.54
N THR A 536 -14.52 10.79 -37.04
CA THR A 536 -14.05 12.18 -36.97
C THR A 536 -13.93 12.83 -38.36
N GLN A 537 -13.35 12.13 -39.34
CA GLN A 537 -13.22 12.60 -40.72
C GLN A 537 -14.59 12.80 -41.37
N TYR A 538 -15.52 11.85 -41.26
CA TYR A 538 -16.85 11.96 -41.84
C TYR A 538 -17.68 13.10 -41.21
N LEU A 539 -17.45 13.42 -39.93
CA LEU A 539 -18.09 14.55 -39.26
C LEU A 539 -17.48 15.90 -39.65
N ALA A 540 -16.17 15.95 -39.91
CA ALA A 540 -15.52 17.12 -40.50
C ALA A 540 -16.01 17.37 -41.93
N GLU A 541 -16.07 16.32 -42.75
CA GLU A 541 -16.63 16.34 -44.12
C GLU A 541 -18.13 16.74 -44.13
N ALA A 542 -18.90 16.35 -43.12
CA ALA A 542 -20.29 16.76 -42.92
C ALA A 542 -20.46 18.19 -42.34
N GLY A 543 -19.37 18.93 -42.14
CA GLY A 543 -19.40 20.34 -41.75
C GLY A 543 -19.58 20.63 -40.25
N TYR A 544 -19.47 19.64 -39.36
CA TYR A 544 -19.53 19.88 -37.91
C TYR A 544 -18.37 20.77 -37.40
N THR A 545 -17.28 20.85 -38.17
CA THR A 545 -16.13 21.73 -37.93
C THR A 545 -16.42 23.23 -38.12
N THR A 546 -17.55 23.60 -38.73
CA THR A 546 -17.91 25.01 -39.04
C THR A 546 -18.24 25.87 -37.81
N LYS A 547 -18.53 25.24 -36.66
CA LYS A 547 -18.94 25.93 -35.41
C LYS A 547 -18.01 25.69 -34.22
N GLY A 548 -16.97 24.88 -34.40
CA GLY A 548 -16.10 24.40 -33.33
C GLY A 548 -15.33 23.15 -33.77
N LYS A 549 -14.33 22.76 -33.00
CA LYS A 549 -13.45 21.62 -33.28
C LYS A 549 -14.16 20.29 -32.95
N ILE A 550 -13.69 19.21 -33.54
CA ILE A 550 -14.07 17.84 -33.18
C ILE A 550 -13.01 17.29 -32.22
N GLY A 551 -13.41 16.99 -30.99
CA GLY A 551 -12.54 16.39 -29.98
C GLY A 551 -12.74 14.88 -29.93
N CYS A 552 -11.67 14.10 -30.07
CA CYS A 552 -11.71 12.65 -29.86
C CYS A 552 -10.76 12.27 -28.71
N THR A 553 -11.27 11.61 -27.68
CA THR A 553 -10.44 11.15 -26.57
C THR A 553 -9.93 9.72 -26.78
N GLN A 554 -8.83 9.40 -26.11
CA GLN A 554 -8.21 8.08 -26.06
C GLN A 554 -7.67 7.85 -24.64
N PRO A 555 -7.88 6.68 -24.02
CA PRO A 555 -7.28 6.39 -22.73
C PRO A 555 -5.73 6.29 -22.80
N ARG A 556 -5.18 5.87 -23.95
CA ARG A 556 -3.74 5.59 -24.13
C ARG A 556 -3.03 6.70 -24.94
N ARG A 557 -1.97 7.32 -24.36
CA ARG A 557 -1.15 8.38 -25.02
C ARG A 557 -0.64 8.00 -26.42
N VAL A 558 -0.15 6.76 -26.58
CA VAL A 558 0.42 6.28 -27.85
C VAL A 558 -0.66 6.17 -28.93
N ALA A 559 -1.89 5.78 -28.55
CA ALA A 559 -3.03 5.70 -29.48
C ALA A 559 -3.47 7.10 -29.95
N ALA A 560 -3.56 8.08 -29.05
CA ALA A 560 -3.86 9.46 -29.43
C ALA A 560 -2.89 10.00 -30.50
N MET A 561 -1.58 9.80 -30.30
CA MET A 561 -0.54 10.23 -31.24
C MET A 561 -0.57 9.44 -32.56
N SER A 562 -0.68 8.10 -32.51
CA SER A 562 -0.62 7.27 -33.71
C SER A 562 -1.87 7.42 -34.58
N VAL A 563 -3.06 7.53 -33.98
CA VAL A 563 -4.31 7.82 -34.69
C VAL A 563 -4.27 9.21 -35.29
N ALA A 564 -3.85 10.25 -34.54
CA ALA A 564 -3.75 11.61 -35.10
C ALA A 564 -2.80 11.67 -36.30
N LYS A 565 -1.63 11.03 -36.21
CA LYS A 565 -0.69 10.92 -37.34
C LYS A 565 -1.32 10.21 -38.54
N ARG A 566 -1.95 9.05 -38.31
CA ARG A 566 -2.62 8.27 -39.37
C ARG A 566 -3.77 9.06 -40.02
N VAL A 567 -4.52 9.83 -39.24
CA VAL A 567 -5.64 10.64 -39.74
C VAL A 567 -5.13 11.90 -40.45
N ALA A 568 -4.02 12.51 -40.04
CA ALA A 568 -3.37 13.56 -40.82
C ALA A 568 -2.90 13.04 -42.19
N GLU A 569 -2.29 11.85 -42.22
CA GLU A 569 -1.91 11.15 -43.47
C GLU A 569 -3.13 10.80 -44.35
N GLU A 570 -4.26 10.41 -43.76
CA GLU A 570 -5.51 10.09 -44.49
C GLU A 570 -6.31 11.33 -44.97
N PHE A 571 -6.19 12.45 -44.27
CA PHE A 571 -6.85 13.73 -44.58
C PHE A 571 -6.02 14.58 -45.55
N GLY A 572 -4.71 14.32 -45.64
CA GLY A 572 -3.78 15.00 -46.56
C GLY A 572 -3.09 16.26 -45.99
N CYS A 573 -3.22 16.51 -44.69
CA CYS A 573 -2.62 17.65 -43.99
C CYS A 573 -1.33 17.26 -43.24
N ARG A 574 -0.59 18.23 -42.69
CA ARG A 574 0.50 17.92 -41.74
C ARG A 574 -0.04 17.84 -40.32
N LEU A 575 0.56 16.93 -39.54
CA LEU A 575 0.23 16.77 -38.13
C LEU A 575 0.56 18.06 -37.35
N GLY A 576 -0.46 18.67 -36.74
CA GLY A 576 -0.40 19.99 -36.10
C GLY A 576 -1.09 21.12 -36.88
N GLU A 577 -1.41 20.90 -38.17
CA GLU A 577 -2.28 21.79 -38.97
C GLU A 577 -3.75 21.40 -38.71
N GLU A 578 -4.52 20.96 -39.72
CA GLU A 578 -5.96 20.63 -39.60
C GLU A 578 -6.25 19.44 -38.67
N VAL A 579 -5.31 18.49 -38.55
CA VAL A 579 -5.38 17.35 -37.63
C VAL A 579 -4.21 17.44 -36.64
N GLY A 580 -4.52 17.43 -35.35
CA GLY A 580 -3.52 17.57 -34.28
C GLY A 580 -3.82 16.68 -33.07
N TYR A 581 -2.89 16.67 -32.11
CA TYR A 581 -3.09 15.93 -30.85
C TYR A 581 -2.56 16.66 -29.61
N ALA A 582 -3.22 16.46 -28.47
CA ALA A 582 -2.82 17.00 -27.18
C ALA A 582 -2.73 15.89 -26.11
N ILE A 583 -1.53 15.61 -25.63
CA ILE A 583 -1.27 14.65 -24.55
C ILE A 583 -0.43 15.28 -23.45
N ARG A 584 -0.33 14.60 -22.31
CA ARG A 584 0.46 15.08 -21.17
C ARG A 584 1.93 15.31 -21.58
N PHE A 585 2.40 16.55 -21.41
CA PHE A 585 3.72 17.09 -21.77
C PHE A 585 4.00 17.34 -23.27
N GLU A 586 3.02 17.15 -24.16
CA GLU A 586 3.25 17.22 -25.61
C GLU A 586 1.94 17.62 -26.32
N ASP A 587 1.92 18.81 -26.90
CA ASP A 587 0.77 19.36 -27.63
C ASP A 587 1.20 19.76 -29.03
N CYS A 588 0.62 19.08 -30.02
CA CYS A 588 0.81 19.27 -31.44
C CYS A 588 -0.53 19.68 -32.06
N THR A 589 -1.04 20.84 -31.64
CA THR A 589 -2.23 21.49 -32.19
C THR A 589 -1.97 22.96 -32.52
N GLY A 590 -2.71 23.49 -33.48
CA GLY A 590 -2.65 24.87 -33.94
C GLY A 590 -4.01 25.58 -33.89
N PRO A 591 -4.05 26.88 -34.26
CA PRO A 591 -5.31 27.61 -34.39
C PRO A 591 -6.24 26.92 -35.40
N ASP A 592 -5.69 26.48 -36.53
CA ASP A 592 -6.42 25.90 -37.66
C ASP A 592 -6.82 24.43 -37.46
N THR A 593 -6.43 23.78 -36.35
CA THR A 593 -6.78 22.37 -36.09
C THR A 593 -8.30 22.16 -35.99
N LEU A 594 -8.85 21.36 -36.87
CA LEU A 594 -10.27 21.01 -36.97
C LEU A 594 -10.59 19.74 -36.17
N ILE A 595 -9.70 18.74 -36.23
CA ILE A 595 -9.82 17.45 -35.52
C ILE A 595 -8.67 17.35 -34.50
N LYS A 596 -9.01 17.21 -33.22
CA LYS A 596 -8.06 17.14 -32.11
C LYS A 596 -8.22 15.83 -31.34
N TYR A 597 -7.21 14.97 -31.43
CA TYR A 597 -7.10 13.76 -30.63
C TYR A 597 -6.43 14.07 -29.29
N MET A 598 -6.92 13.54 -28.19
CA MET A 598 -6.35 13.85 -26.87
C MET A 598 -6.50 12.70 -25.87
N THR A 599 -5.69 12.70 -24.81
CA THR A 599 -5.98 11.81 -23.67
C THR A 599 -7.15 12.33 -22.84
N ASP A 600 -7.96 11.45 -22.25
CA ASP A 600 -9.11 11.82 -21.39
C ASP A 600 -8.77 12.90 -20.35
N GLY A 601 -7.62 12.76 -19.67
CA GLY A 601 -7.14 13.74 -18.69
C GLY A 601 -6.77 15.12 -19.24
N MET A 602 -6.61 15.26 -20.56
CA MET A 602 -6.47 16.57 -21.22
C MET A 602 -7.84 17.19 -21.50
N LEU A 603 -8.85 16.40 -21.91
CA LEU A 603 -10.22 16.92 -22.02
C LEU A 603 -10.77 17.38 -20.67
N LEU A 604 -10.53 16.62 -19.58
CA LEU A 604 -10.84 17.05 -18.22
C LEU A 604 -10.16 18.39 -17.85
N ARG A 605 -8.92 18.61 -18.33
CA ARG A 605 -8.19 19.87 -18.11
C ARG A 605 -8.72 21.03 -18.96
N GLU A 606 -9.38 20.75 -20.07
CA GLU A 606 -10.03 21.77 -20.89
C GLU A 606 -11.43 22.12 -20.35
N ILE A 607 -12.18 21.15 -19.81
CA ILE A 607 -13.41 21.41 -19.02
C ILE A 607 -13.11 22.30 -17.79
N LEU A 608 -11.92 22.15 -17.18
CA LEU A 608 -11.45 23.01 -16.08
C LEU A 608 -11.20 24.47 -16.46
N ILE A 609 -11.09 24.78 -17.76
CA ILE A 609 -10.81 26.13 -18.29
C ILE A 609 -12.07 26.71 -18.96
N ASP A 610 -12.88 25.85 -19.59
CA ASP A 610 -14.12 26.17 -20.31
C ASP A 610 -15.18 25.11 -19.98
N GLU A 611 -15.95 25.33 -18.91
CA GLU A 611 -17.02 24.42 -18.44
C GLU A 611 -18.05 24.08 -19.53
N ASN A 612 -18.19 24.92 -20.56
CA ASN A 612 -19.15 24.74 -21.64
C ASN A 612 -18.57 23.98 -22.86
N LEU A 613 -17.27 23.67 -22.86
CA LEU A 613 -16.52 23.19 -24.02
C LEU A 613 -16.85 23.98 -25.29
N SER A 614 -16.88 25.30 -25.16
CA SER A 614 -17.28 26.27 -26.19
C SER A 614 -16.45 26.14 -27.48
N GLN A 615 -15.21 25.65 -27.38
CA GLN A 615 -14.35 25.35 -28.53
C GLN A 615 -14.79 24.14 -29.37
N TYR A 616 -15.69 23.29 -28.86
CA TYR A 616 -16.06 22.01 -29.47
C TYR A 616 -17.52 21.98 -29.95
N SER A 617 -17.74 21.31 -31.08
CA SER A 617 -19.07 21.02 -31.64
C SER A 617 -19.48 19.56 -31.45
N VAL A 618 -18.50 18.64 -31.49
CA VAL A 618 -18.67 17.21 -31.21
C VAL A 618 -17.53 16.73 -30.32
N VAL A 619 -17.89 15.95 -29.29
CA VAL A 619 -16.96 15.17 -28.47
C VAL A 619 -17.19 13.68 -28.72
N MET A 620 -16.12 12.95 -29.01
CA MET A 620 -16.10 11.50 -29.19
C MET A 620 -15.25 10.87 -28.09
N LEU A 621 -15.87 10.15 -27.16
CA LEU A 621 -15.18 9.36 -26.13
C LEU A 621 -14.98 7.95 -26.69
N ASP A 622 -13.75 7.61 -27.05
CA ASP A 622 -13.43 6.32 -27.67
C ASP A 622 -12.70 5.35 -26.75
N GLU A 623 -12.90 4.07 -27.04
CA GLU A 623 -12.65 2.93 -26.15
C GLU A 623 -13.13 3.16 -24.71
N ALA A 624 -14.37 3.68 -24.62
CA ALA A 624 -15.18 3.82 -23.41
C ALA A 624 -15.29 2.54 -22.57
N HIS A 625 -14.98 1.38 -23.17
CA HIS A 625 -14.94 0.09 -22.53
C HIS A 625 -13.73 -0.12 -21.60
N GLU A 626 -12.66 0.68 -21.70
CA GLU A 626 -11.53 0.63 -20.75
C GLU A 626 -11.90 1.16 -19.35
N ARG A 627 -13.03 1.91 -19.22
CA ARG A 627 -13.61 2.38 -17.95
C ARG A 627 -12.59 2.99 -16.98
N THR A 628 -11.72 3.88 -17.48
CA THR A 628 -10.75 4.58 -16.64
C THR A 628 -11.44 5.60 -15.74
N ILE A 629 -10.83 5.92 -14.59
CA ILE A 629 -11.36 6.97 -13.68
C ILE A 629 -11.60 8.31 -14.41
N ASN A 630 -10.76 8.66 -15.39
CA ASN A 630 -10.93 9.91 -16.14
C ASN A 630 -12.16 9.84 -17.07
N THR A 631 -12.40 8.68 -17.69
CA THR A 631 -13.53 8.42 -18.58
C THR A 631 -14.86 8.48 -17.80
N ASP A 632 -14.90 7.90 -16.60
CA ASP A 632 -16.09 7.90 -15.75
C ASP A 632 -16.44 9.30 -15.21
N VAL A 633 -15.43 10.13 -14.90
CA VAL A 633 -15.64 11.54 -14.54
C VAL A 633 -16.09 12.35 -15.77
N LEU A 634 -15.54 12.08 -16.96
CA LEU A 634 -16.01 12.69 -18.22
C LEU A 634 -17.48 12.36 -18.48
N PHE A 635 -17.94 11.13 -18.25
CA PHE A 635 -19.35 10.77 -18.39
C PHE A 635 -20.27 11.62 -17.50
N GLY A 636 -19.95 11.74 -16.19
CA GLY A 636 -20.74 12.55 -15.25
C GLY A 636 -20.75 14.05 -15.56
N LEU A 637 -19.63 14.59 -16.05
CA LEU A 637 -19.52 15.97 -16.53
C LEU A 637 -20.34 16.20 -17.80
N LEU A 638 -20.15 15.36 -18.82
CA LEU A 638 -20.79 15.52 -20.12
C LEU A 638 -22.30 15.27 -20.05
N LYS A 639 -22.76 14.33 -19.22
CA LYS A 639 -24.19 14.13 -18.92
C LYS A 639 -24.84 15.35 -18.26
N LYS A 640 -24.08 16.16 -17.51
CA LYS A 640 -24.53 17.47 -16.99
C LYS A 640 -24.43 18.58 -18.05
N LEU A 641 -23.38 18.61 -18.86
CA LEU A 641 -23.18 19.62 -19.92
C LEU A 641 -24.18 19.49 -21.07
N LEU A 642 -24.54 18.28 -21.50
CA LEU A 642 -25.52 18.04 -22.57
C LEU A 642 -26.91 18.61 -22.24
N LYS A 643 -27.28 18.68 -20.96
CA LYS A 643 -28.51 19.36 -20.49
C LYS A 643 -28.44 20.89 -20.57
N ARG A 644 -27.23 21.47 -20.70
CA ARG A 644 -26.98 22.92 -20.84
C ARG A 644 -26.72 23.33 -22.30
N ARG A 645 -25.95 22.52 -23.06
CA ARG A 645 -25.69 22.69 -24.49
C ARG A 645 -26.44 21.63 -25.32
N PRO A 646 -27.67 21.91 -25.80
CA PRO A 646 -28.39 21.04 -26.72
C PRO A 646 -27.76 20.99 -28.12
N ASP A 647 -26.82 21.89 -28.43
CA ASP A 647 -26.10 21.98 -29.69
C ASP A 647 -24.83 21.11 -29.74
N LEU A 648 -24.25 20.79 -28.57
CA LEU A 648 -23.12 19.87 -28.43
C LEU A 648 -23.57 18.42 -28.66
N ARG A 649 -22.85 17.68 -29.52
CA ARG A 649 -23.06 16.25 -29.73
C ARG A 649 -22.02 15.41 -28.99
N LEU A 650 -22.47 14.33 -28.36
CA LEU A 650 -21.62 13.32 -27.74
C LEU A 650 -21.71 12.00 -28.50
N ILE A 651 -20.56 11.43 -28.84
CA ILE A 651 -20.44 10.09 -29.38
C ILE A 651 -19.64 9.25 -28.38
N VAL A 652 -20.18 8.11 -27.97
CA VAL A 652 -19.49 7.16 -27.07
C VAL A 652 -19.20 5.90 -27.88
N THR A 653 -17.93 5.57 -28.08
CA THR A 653 -17.53 4.46 -28.96
C THR A 653 -16.87 3.32 -28.18
N SER A 654 -17.30 2.09 -28.50
CA SER A 654 -16.93 0.88 -27.76
C SER A 654 -16.69 -0.30 -28.72
N ALA A 655 -15.78 -1.19 -28.33
CA ALA A 655 -15.57 -2.49 -28.96
C ALA A 655 -16.38 -3.64 -28.31
N THR A 656 -17.09 -3.40 -27.20
CA THR A 656 -17.72 -4.45 -26.38
C THR A 656 -19.25 -4.39 -26.37
N LEU A 657 -19.88 -5.51 -26.00
CA LEU A 657 -21.34 -5.72 -26.02
C LEU A 657 -22.12 -4.99 -24.92
N ASP A 658 -21.45 -4.36 -23.95
CA ASP A 658 -22.07 -3.80 -22.73
C ASP A 658 -22.83 -2.47 -22.96
N ALA A 659 -23.21 -2.21 -24.22
CA ALA A 659 -23.73 -0.94 -24.73
C ALA A 659 -25.08 -0.51 -24.13
N GLU A 660 -25.89 -1.46 -23.64
CA GLU A 660 -27.16 -1.18 -22.96
C GLU A 660 -26.95 -0.33 -21.69
N LYS A 661 -25.85 -0.54 -20.95
CA LYS A 661 -25.49 0.27 -19.77
C LYS A 661 -25.15 1.71 -20.17
N PHE A 662 -24.38 1.88 -21.24
CA PHE A 662 -24.05 3.21 -21.78
C PHE A 662 -25.31 3.92 -22.29
N SER A 663 -26.21 3.22 -22.98
CA SER A 663 -27.49 3.76 -23.47
C SER A 663 -28.37 4.23 -22.32
N GLY A 664 -28.68 3.36 -21.35
CA GLY A 664 -29.54 3.70 -20.21
C GLY A 664 -28.96 4.81 -19.32
N TYR A 665 -27.63 4.84 -19.14
CA TYR A 665 -26.98 5.95 -18.45
C TYR A 665 -27.11 7.28 -19.20
N PHE A 666 -27.04 7.29 -20.54
CA PHE A 666 -27.18 8.48 -21.39
C PHE A 666 -28.60 8.70 -21.93
N PHE A 667 -29.61 8.62 -21.06
CA PHE A 667 -31.01 8.93 -21.38
C PHE A 667 -31.64 7.99 -22.43
N ASP A 668 -31.34 6.69 -22.35
CA ASP A 668 -31.77 5.64 -23.29
C ASP A 668 -31.39 5.96 -24.75
N CYS A 669 -30.20 6.56 -24.95
CA CYS A 669 -29.78 7.04 -26.27
C CYS A 669 -29.55 5.92 -27.29
N LYS A 670 -29.77 6.24 -28.57
CA LYS A 670 -29.70 5.27 -29.67
C LYS A 670 -28.32 4.60 -29.76
N ILE A 671 -28.36 3.27 -29.90
CA ILE A 671 -27.21 2.43 -30.21
C ILE A 671 -27.08 2.28 -31.74
N PHE A 672 -25.86 2.38 -32.26
CA PHE A 672 -25.52 2.22 -33.67
C PHE A 672 -24.42 1.16 -33.82
N THR A 673 -24.72 0.04 -34.47
CA THR A 673 -23.80 -1.11 -34.54
C THR A 673 -23.18 -1.24 -35.92
N ILE A 674 -21.85 -1.15 -36.00
CA ILE A 674 -21.07 -1.38 -37.22
C ILE A 674 -20.73 -2.87 -37.29
N PRO A 675 -21.18 -3.62 -38.33
CA PRO A 675 -20.86 -5.03 -38.48
C PRO A 675 -19.37 -5.20 -38.80
N GLY A 676 -18.70 -6.06 -38.03
CA GLY A 676 -17.27 -6.34 -38.18
C GLY A 676 -16.92 -7.22 -39.38
N LYS A 677 -15.62 -7.43 -39.57
CA LYS A 677 -15.06 -8.47 -40.43
C LYS A 677 -14.44 -9.55 -39.53
N THR A 678 -15.27 -10.22 -38.73
CA THR A 678 -14.82 -11.34 -37.90
C THR A 678 -14.30 -12.47 -38.79
N PHE A 679 -13.00 -12.69 -38.79
CA PHE A 679 -12.48 -14.02 -39.09
C PHE A 679 -12.82 -14.94 -37.90
N PRO A 680 -13.37 -16.15 -38.13
CA PRO A 680 -13.71 -17.04 -37.03
C PRO A 680 -12.42 -17.52 -36.33
N VAL A 681 -12.28 -17.17 -35.06
CA VAL A 681 -11.16 -17.63 -34.21
C VAL A 681 -11.63 -18.85 -33.42
N GLU A 682 -10.94 -19.98 -33.58
CA GLU A 682 -11.15 -21.15 -32.74
C GLU A 682 -10.51 -20.94 -31.36
N ILE A 683 -11.26 -21.22 -30.29
CA ILE A 683 -10.82 -21.00 -28.90
C ILE A 683 -10.58 -22.35 -28.23
N LEU A 684 -9.32 -22.73 -28.11
CA LEU A 684 -8.89 -23.94 -27.43
C LEU A 684 -8.69 -23.67 -25.92
N TYR A 685 -9.05 -24.64 -25.09
CA TYR A 685 -8.92 -24.57 -23.63
C TYR A 685 -8.22 -25.82 -23.10
N ASN A 686 -7.26 -25.67 -22.18
CA ASN A 686 -6.72 -26.80 -21.43
C ASN A 686 -7.79 -27.38 -20.50
N LYS A 687 -7.76 -28.70 -20.30
CA LYS A 687 -8.73 -29.43 -19.46
C LYS A 687 -8.61 -29.11 -17.96
N GLN A 688 -7.46 -28.58 -17.54
CA GLN A 688 -7.13 -28.15 -16.19
C GLN A 688 -6.24 -26.89 -16.29
N PRO A 689 -6.24 -26.00 -15.27
CA PRO A 689 -5.36 -24.83 -15.26
C PRO A 689 -3.90 -25.25 -15.00
N GLU A 690 -2.98 -24.77 -15.84
CA GLU A 690 -1.54 -25.02 -15.70
C GLU A 690 -0.92 -24.24 -14.53
N SER A 691 0.10 -24.82 -13.89
CA SER A 691 0.84 -24.19 -12.79
C SER A 691 2.01 -23.33 -13.28
N ASP A 692 2.89 -23.85 -14.15
CA ASP A 692 3.86 -23.05 -14.92
C ASP A 692 3.22 -22.63 -16.26
N TYR A 693 2.37 -21.60 -16.18
CA TYR A 693 1.68 -21.06 -17.35
C TYR A 693 2.65 -20.53 -18.42
N LEU A 694 3.84 -20.07 -18.02
CA LEU A 694 4.88 -19.61 -18.94
C LEU A 694 5.48 -20.79 -19.70
N GLY A 695 5.92 -21.83 -18.99
CA GLY A 695 6.48 -23.06 -19.56
C GLY A 695 5.48 -23.77 -20.48
N ALA A 696 4.20 -23.78 -20.11
CA ALA A 696 3.11 -24.23 -20.98
C ALA A 696 2.99 -23.35 -22.23
N ALA A 697 2.86 -22.02 -22.09
CA ALA A 697 2.69 -21.11 -23.22
C ALA A 697 3.88 -21.15 -24.20
N LEU A 698 5.13 -21.21 -23.73
CA LEU A 698 6.30 -21.38 -24.60
C LEU A 698 6.26 -22.70 -25.38
N THR A 699 5.69 -23.74 -24.79
CA THR A 699 5.56 -25.06 -25.42
C THR A 699 4.42 -25.07 -26.44
N THR A 700 3.28 -24.43 -26.15
CA THR A 700 2.19 -24.20 -27.11
C THR A 700 2.65 -23.34 -28.30
N VAL A 701 3.44 -22.29 -28.06
CA VAL A 701 3.97 -21.41 -29.11
C VAL A 701 4.93 -22.17 -30.04
N LEU A 702 5.81 -23.01 -29.49
CA LEU A 702 6.68 -23.88 -30.31
C LEU A 702 5.88 -24.98 -31.03
N GLN A 703 4.83 -25.53 -30.42
CA GLN A 703 3.93 -26.47 -31.09
C GLN A 703 3.26 -25.81 -32.30
N ILE A 704 2.65 -24.63 -32.13
CA ILE A 704 2.00 -23.88 -33.21
C ILE A 704 2.98 -23.63 -34.36
N HIS A 705 4.19 -23.15 -34.05
CA HIS A 705 5.24 -22.91 -35.03
C HIS A 705 5.70 -24.17 -35.81
N LEU A 706 5.48 -25.37 -35.26
CA LEU A 706 5.89 -26.65 -35.84
C LEU A 706 4.76 -27.42 -36.53
N THR A 707 3.49 -27.21 -36.15
CA THR A 707 2.33 -27.97 -36.68
C THR A 707 1.37 -27.16 -37.53
N GLU A 708 1.26 -25.85 -37.30
CA GLU A 708 0.27 -24.98 -37.96
C GLU A 708 0.86 -24.28 -39.20
N PRO A 709 0.02 -23.82 -40.16
CA PRO A 709 0.48 -23.06 -41.32
C PRO A 709 1.09 -21.70 -40.97
N GLU A 710 1.86 -21.13 -41.91
CA GLU A 710 2.56 -19.85 -41.74
C GLU A 710 1.65 -18.71 -41.27
N GLY A 711 2.02 -18.07 -40.15
CA GLY A 711 1.34 -16.90 -39.58
C GLY A 711 2.13 -16.27 -38.45
N ASP A 712 1.79 -15.03 -38.07
CA ASP A 712 2.40 -14.35 -36.91
C ASP A 712 1.72 -14.78 -35.60
N ILE A 713 2.51 -15.01 -34.55
CA ILE A 713 2.07 -15.43 -33.21
C ILE A 713 2.12 -14.23 -32.25
N LEU A 714 1.05 -14.02 -31.48
CA LEU A 714 0.99 -13.01 -30.41
C LEU A 714 0.89 -13.71 -29.05
N LEU A 715 1.95 -13.62 -28.25
CA LEU A 715 2.04 -14.20 -26.90
C LEU A 715 1.81 -13.11 -25.85
N PHE A 716 0.84 -13.32 -24.96
CA PHE A 716 0.51 -12.41 -23.86
C PHE A 716 1.17 -12.85 -22.54
N LEU A 717 1.91 -11.95 -21.90
CA LEU A 717 2.65 -12.16 -20.63
C LEU A 717 2.39 -10.99 -19.67
N THR A 718 2.82 -11.08 -18.39
CA THR A 718 2.39 -10.13 -17.35
C THR A 718 3.43 -9.06 -16.96
N GLY A 719 4.70 -9.22 -17.38
CA GLY A 719 5.76 -8.29 -17.02
C GLY A 719 6.98 -8.31 -17.94
N GLN A 720 7.80 -7.25 -17.85
CA GLN A 720 9.01 -7.11 -18.66
C GLN A 720 10.03 -8.23 -18.42
N GLU A 721 10.25 -8.62 -17.16
CA GLU A 721 11.20 -9.69 -16.81
C GLU A 721 10.74 -11.06 -17.34
N GLU A 722 9.42 -11.32 -17.32
CA GLU A 722 8.83 -12.52 -17.94
C GLU A 722 8.98 -12.51 -19.46
N ILE A 723 8.76 -11.35 -20.11
CA ILE A 723 8.92 -11.21 -21.56
C ILE A 723 10.37 -11.45 -21.98
N ASP A 724 11.34 -10.81 -21.32
CA ASP A 724 12.75 -11.01 -21.64
C ASP A 724 13.17 -12.48 -21.40
N SER A 725 12.75 -13.11 -20.30
CA SER A 725 13.05 -14.53 -20.01
C SER A 725 12.33 -15.50 -20.97
N ALA A 726 11.12 -15.17 -21.42
CA ALA A 726 10.38 -15.93 -22.44
C ALA A 726 11.11 -15.89 -23.79
N CYS A 727 11.54 -14.71 -24.22
CA CYS A 727 12.28 -14.52 -25.46
C CYS A 727 13.61 -15.29 -25.46
N GLU A 728 14.34 -15.24 -24.36
CA GLU A 728 15.58 -15.99 -24.15
C GLU A 728 15.34 -17.51 -24.20
N SER A 729 14.37 -18.00 -23.42
CA SER A 729 13.99 -19.43 -23.38
C SER A 729 13.53 -19.97 -24.74
N LEU A 730 12.83 -19.16 -25.55
CA LEU A 730 12.44 -19.53 -26.91
C LEU A 730 13.65 -19.59 -27.85
N TYR A 731 14.55 -18.61 -27.77
CA TYR A 731 15.75 -18.55 -28.59
C TYR A 731 16.67 -19.76 -28.35
N GLU A 732 16.89 -20.14 -27.09
CA GLU A 732 17.65 -21.34 -26.74
C GLU A 732 16.97 -22.63 -27.24
N ARG A 733 15.66 -22.77 -27.05
CA ARG A 733 14.90 -23.93 -27.55
C ARG A 733 15.02 -24.05 -29.08
N MET A 734 14.90 -22.95 -29.82
CA MET A 734 15.10 -22.93 -31.27
C MET A 734 16.54 -23.29 -31.68
N LYS A 735 17.54 -22.72 -31.00
CA LYS A 735 18.96 -23.02 -31.24
C LYS A 735 19.28 -24.51 -31.05
N ASN A 736 18.59 -25.18 -30.12
CA ASN A 736 18.70 -26.62 -29.85
C ASN A 736 17.92 -27.51 -30.85
N LEU A 737 16.83 -27.01 -31.47
CA LEU A 737 16.07 -27.76 -32.50
C LEU A 737 16.81 -27.86 -33.85
N GLY A 738 17.74 -26.94 -34.11
CA GLY A 738 18.66 -27.01 -35.25
C GLY A 738 18.06 -26.61 -36.60
N LYS A 739 18.86 -26.78 -37.67
CA LYS A 739 18.63 -26.18 -39.00
C LYS A 739 17.46 -26.76 -39.82
N ASN A 740 16.69 -27.69 -39.27
CA ASN A 740 15.58 -28.34 -39.96
C ASN A 740 14.20 -27.72 -39.63
N VAL A 741 14.17 -26.70 -38.78
CA VAL A 741 12.96 -25.98 -38.35
C VAL A 741 12.92 -24.60 -39.04
N PRO A 742 11.73 -24.08 -39.44
CA PRO A 742 11.61 -22.72 -39.96
C PRO A 742 12.15 -21.66 -38.98
N GLU A 743 12.60 -20.51 -39.49
CA GLU A 743 13.22 -19.51 -38.63
C GLU A 743 12.17 -18.70 -37.85
N LEU A 744 12.43 -18.46 -36.56
CA LEU A 744 11.50 -17.87 -35.62
C LEU A 744 12.03 -16.52 -35.11
N ILE A 745 11.44 -15.41 -35.57
CA ILE A 745 11.84 -14.06 -35.17
C ILE A 745 11.12 -13.68 -33.87
N ILE A 746 11.87 -13.37 -32.82
CA ILE A 746 11.34 -13.11 -31.48
C ILE A 746 11.42 -11.60 -31.19
N LEU A 747 10.27 -10.97 -30.90
CA LEU A 747 10.15 -9.51 -30.69
C LEU A 747 9.47 -9.20 -29.34
N PRO A 748 10.19 -8.64 -28.34
CA PRO A 748 9.58 -8.22 -27.07
C PRO A 748 8.82 -6.89 -27.20
N VAL A 749 7.69 -6.75 -26.49
CA VAL A 749 6.83 -5.55 -26.52
C VAL A 749 6.33 -5.18 -25.11
N TYR A 750 6.95 -4.16 -24.52
CA TYR A 750 6.54 -3.57 -23.24
C TYR A 750 6.69 -2.05 -23.22
N SER A 751 5.96 -1.38 -22.32
CA SER A 751 5.79 0.09 -22.31
C SER A 751 7.08 0.91 -22.14
N ALA A 752 8.15 0.31 -21.61
CA ALA A 752 9.46 0.94 -21.45
C ALA A 752 10.38 0.80 -22.69
N LEU A 753 9.99 0.02 -23.69
CA LEU A 753 10.76 -0.20 -24.92
C LEU A 753 10.72 1.05 -25.82
N PRO A 754 11.82 1.47 -26.48
CA PRO A 754 11.82 2.60 -27.41
C PRO A 754 10.80 2.44 -28.54
N SER A 755 10.17 3.55 -28.98
CA SER A 755 9.10 3.54 -29.99
C SER A 755 9.54 2.99 -31.36
N GLU A 756 10.80 3.16 -31.71
CA GLU A 756 11.43 2.57 -32.90
C GLU A 756 11.37 1.04 -32.85
N MET A 757 11.63 0.45 -31.68
CA MET A 757 11.59 -1.00 -31.46
C MET A 757 10.16 -1.52 -31.31
N GLN A 758 9.26 -0.74 -30.69
CA GLN A 758 7.83 -1.07 -30.71
C GLN A 758 7.25 -1.08 -32.14
N SER A 759 7.86 -0.35 -33.08
CA SER A 759 7.38 -0.29 -34.47
C SER A 759 7.71 -1.55 -35.29
N ARG A 760 8.75 -2.32 -34.93
CA ARG A 760 9.20 -3.50 -35.68
C ARG A 760 8.17 -4.63 -35.79
N ILE A 761 7.22 -4.72 -34.87
CA ILE A 761 6.15 -5.73 -34.94
C ILE A 761 5.24 -5.53 -36.16
N PHE A 762 5.23 -4.32 -36.75
CA PHE A 762 4.45 -3.96 -37.93
C PHE A 762 5.24 -4.05 -39.26
N ASP A 763 6.51 -4.42 -39.23
CA ASP A 763 7.20 -4.91 -40.44
C ASP A 763 6.53 -6.23 -40.92
N PRO A 764 6.69 -6.65 -42.19
CA PRO A 764 6.25 -7.97 -42.64
C PRO A 764 7.25 -9.09 -42.20
N PRO A 765 6.79 -10.34 -42.02
CA PRO A 765 7.71 -11.47 -41.96
C PRO A 765 8.43 -11.69 -43.30
N PRO A 766 9.72 -12.07 -43.31
CA PRO A 766 10.35 -12.68 -44.48
C PRO A 766 9.64 -14.02 -44.81
N PRO A 767 9.58 -14.44 -46.08
CA PRO A 767 8.94 -15.69 -46.47
C PRO A 767 9.59 -16.90 -45.77
N ALA A 768 8.78 -17.91 -45.40
CA ALA A 768 9.18 -19.07 -44.59
C ALA A 768 9.78 -18.72 -43.20
N ARG A 769 9.37 -17.60 -42.60
CA ARG A 769 9.67 -17.25 -41.20
C ARG A 769 8.41 -16.92 -40.41
N THR A 770 8.28 -17.52 -39.23
CA THR A 770 7.26 -17.16 -38.23
C THR A 770 7.81 -16.06 -37.34
N ARG A 771 6.93 -15.25 -36.74
CA ARG A 771 7.32 -14.26 -35.73
C ARG A 771 6.50 -14.41 -34.46
N ILE A 772 7.12 -14.11 -33.32
CA ILE A 772 6.43 -14.01 -32.03
C ILE A 772 6.58 -12.58 -31.53
N ALA A 773 5.45 -11.91 -31.31
CA ALA A 773 5.38 -10.71 -30.50
C ALA A 773 5.03 -11.10 -29.05
N CYS A 774 5.93 -10.83 -28.10
CA CYS A 774 5.68 -11.05 -26.66
C CYS A 774 5.19 -9.76 -26.02
N HIS A 775 3.88 -9.65 -25.74
CA HIS A 775 3.23 -8.41 -25.29
C HIS A 775 2.80 -8.45 -23.82
N ASN A 776 3.01 -7.33 -23.09
CA ASN A 776 2.49 -7.17 -21.73
C ASN A 776 0.97 -6.91 -21.73
N SER A 777 0.18 -7.81 -21.14
CA SER A 777 -1.28 -7.88 -21.32
C SER A 777 -2.10 -7.01 -20.36
N ASN A 778 -2.08 -5.69 -20.58
CA ASN A 778 -3.09 -4.79 -20.00
C ASN A 778 -4.44 -4.91 -20.75
N LEU A 779 -5.18 -5.98 -20.40
CA LEU A 779 -6.57 -6.33 -20.71
C LEU A 779 -6.94 -6.57 -22.20
N THR A 780 -7.45 -7.78 -22.49
CA THR A 780 -8.80 -8.10 -23.04
C THR A 780 -8.82 -9.56 -23.52
N GLY A 781 -9.54 -10.48 -22.86
CA GLY A 781 -9.72 -11.85 -23.38
C GLY A 781 -9.67 -13.05 -22.41
N ILE A 782 -10.09 -12.89 -21.14
CA ILE A 782 -10.15 -14.01 -20.16
C ILE A 782 -11.58 -14.58 -20.08
N SER A 783 -11.72 -15.85 -19.69
CA SER A 783 -12.95 -16.65 -19.84
C SER A 783 -14.20 -16.05 -19.18
N LYS A 784 -15.38 -16.37 -19.75
CA LYS A 784 -16.69 -15.82 -19.36
C LYS A 784 -17.11 -16.05 -17.89
N ALA A 785 -16.51 -17.01 -17.18
CA ALA A 785 -16.87 -17.34 -15.81
C ALA A 785 -16.23 -16.40 -14.77
N GLU A 786 -14.90 -16.20 -14.83
CA GLU A 786 -14.16 -15.36 -13.87
C GLU A 786 -14.20 -13.85 -14.22
N SER A 787 -14.58 -13.51 -15.47
CA SER A 787 -14.62 -12.14 -16.01
C SER A 787 -15.32 -11.11 -15.10
N TRP A 788 -16.41 -11.49 -14.42
CA TRP A 788 -17.21 -10.60 -13.56
C TRP A 788 -16.42 -9.93 -12.43
N ALA A 789 -15.29 -10.51 -11.98
CA ALA A 789 -14.41 -9.91 -10.96
C ALA A 789 -13.27 -9.06 -11.54
N CYS A 790 -13.00 -9.17 -12.85
CA CYS A 790 -11.93 -8.45 -13.52
C CYS A 790 -12.33 -6.99 -13.80
N TRP A 791 -13.50 -6.79 -14.40
CA TRP A 791 -14.14 -5.48 -14.67
C TRP A 791 -14.64 -4.73 -13.42
N SER A 792 -14.13 -5.06 -12.23
CA SER A 792 -14.43 -4.34 -11.00
C SER A 792 -13.69 -2.99 -11.00
N TRP A 793 -14.49 -1.93 -10.86
CA TRP A 793 -14.24 -0.57 -11.33
C TRP A 793 -12.99 0.09 -10.71
N GLU A 794 -12.17 0.77 -11.52
CA GLU A 794 -10.98 1.51 -11.02
C GLU A 794 -11.33 2.51 -9.91
N ILE A 795 -12.47 3.19 -10.06
CA ILE A 795 -12.97 4.22 -9.13
C ILE A 795 -13.30 3.65 -7.72
N GLN A 796 -13.42 2.32 -7.60
CA GLN A 796 -13.61 1.62 -6.32
C GLN A 796 -12.31 1.00 -5.78
N ARG A 797 -11.18 1.12 -6.49
CA ARG A 797 -9.90 0.44 -6.19
C ARG A 797 -8.70 1.38 -5.97
N ILE A 798 -8.85 2.69 -6.20
CA ILE A 798 -7.74 3.66 -6.25
C ILE A 798 -8.01 4.86 -5.32
N ASN A 799 -6.95 5.48 -4.76
CA ASN A 799 -7.06 6.73 -3.99
C ASN A 799 -7.64 7.86 -4.87
N LEU A 800 -8.79 8.41 -4.45
CA LEU A 800 -9.53 9.42 -5.21
C LEU A 800 -9.03 10.86 -5.01
N GLY A 801 -7.93 11.11 -4.28
CA GLY A 801 -7.45 12.45 -3.92
C GLY A 801 -7.23 13.39 -5.11
N MET A 802 -6.58 12.92 -6.17
CA MET A 802 -6.43 13.70 -7.42
C MET A 802 -7.79 13.91 -8.11
N THR A 803 -8.63 12.88 -8.18
CA THR A 803 -9.95 12.93 -8.82
C THR A 803 -10.87 13.94 -8.12
N THR A 804 -10.94 13.88 -6.80
CA THR A 804 -11.68 14.80 -5.92
C THR A 804 -11.20 16.24 -6.08
N LEU A 805 -9.88 16.47 -6.14
CA LEU A 805 -9.31 17.79 -6.38
C LEU A 805 -9.72 18.34 -7.75
N THR A 806 -9.68 17.49 -8.76
CA THR A 806 -10.07 17.81 -10.15
C THR A 806 -11.56 18.15 -10.24
N MET A 807 -12.43 17.34 -9.65
CA MET A 807 -13.89 17.57 -9.63
C MET A 807 -14.27 18.84 -8.85
N LYS A 808 -13.64 19.11 -7.70
CA LYS A 808 -13.83 20.37 -6.94
C LYS A 808 -13.34 21.59 -7.72
N ALA A 809 -12.30 21.43 -8.55
CA ALA A 809 -11.82 22.49 -9.44
C ALA A 809 -12.75 22.75 -10.64
N MET A 810 -13.54 21.75 -11.06
CA MET A 810 -14.64 21.88 -12.04
C MET A 810 -15.93 22.43 -11.44
N GLY A 811 -15.89 23.03 -10.24
CA GLY A 811 -17.06 23.58 -9.56
C GLY A 811 -18.06 22.52 -9.05
N ILE A 812 -17.72 21.22 -9.08
CA ILE A 812 -18.56 20.16 -8.52
C ILE A 812 -18.41 20.17 -6.99
N ASN A 813 -19.20 21.01 -6.34
CA ASN A 813 -19.16 21.17 -4.88
C ASN A 813 -19.78 19.95 -4.17
N ASP A 814 -20.86 19.38 -4.68
CA ASP A 814 -21.43 18.11 -4.21
C ASP A 814 -20.92 16.94 -5.05
N LEU A 815 -20.02 16.15 -4.44
CA LEU A 815 -19.43 14.95 -5.04
C LEU A 815 -20.23 13.67 -4.71
N LEU A 816 -21.06 13.70 -3.67
CA LEU A 816 -21.89 12.55 -3.26
C LEU A 816 -23.14 12.46 -4.13
N SER A 817 -23.67 13.60 -4.61
CA SER A 817 -24.74 13.68 -5.60
C SER A 817 -24.24 13.64 -7.06
N LEU A 818 -22.98 13.25 -7.32
CA LEU A 818 -22.48 13.12 -8.69
C LEU A 818 -22.99 11.81 -9.31
N ASP A 819 -23.69 11.96 -10.43
CA ASP A 819 -24.30 10.90 -11.25
C ASP A 819 -23.20 10.09 -11.99
N PHE A 820 -22.45 9.29 -11.23
CA PHE A 820 -21.51 8.29 -11.77
C PHE A 820 -22.27 7.10 -12.37
N MET A 821 -21.73 6.48 -13.42
CA MET A 821 -22.30 5.25 -13.99
C MET A 821 -22.22 4.09 -12.98
N ASP A 822 -21.08 3.95 -12.30
CA ASP A 822 -20.88 3.04 -11.18
C ASP A 822 -20.23 3.85 -10.03
N PRO A 823 -20.95 4.17 -8.95
CA PRO A 823 -20.43 5.07 -7.93
C PRO A 823 -19.28 4.47 -7.10
N PRO A 824 -18.32 5.28 -6.63
CA PRO A 824 -17.33 4.85 -5.65
C PRO A 824 -17.97 4.61 -4.29
N GLN A 825 -17.25 3.92 -3.39
CA GLN A 825 -17.65 3.86 -1.98
C GLN A 825 -17.61 5.29 -1.38
N PRO A 826 -18.67 5.78 -0.71
CA PRO A 826 -18.70 7.14 -0.15
C PRO A 826 -17.51 7.46 0.76
N GLN A 827 -17.05 6.47 1.54
CA GLN A 827 -15.90 6.62 2.43
C GLN A 827 -14.58 6.96 1.69
N ALA A 828 -14.42 6.50 0.45
CA ALA A 828 -13.24 6.82 -0.37
C ALA A 828 -13.26 8.27 -0.89
N LEU A 829 -14.45 8.84 -1.13
CA LEU A 829 -14.62 10.27 -1.44
C LEU A 829 -14.41 11.13 -0.19
N ILE A 830 -14.97 10.72 0.97
CA ILE A 830 -14.81 11.42 2.26
C ILE A 830 -13.32 11.50 2.63
N SER A 831 -12.60 10.37 2.63
CA SER A 831 -11.15 10.35 2.92
C SER A 831 -10.32 11.17 1.94
N ALA A 832 -10.70 11.20 0.66
CA ALA A 832 -10.08 12.09 -0.33
C ALA A 832 -10.36 13.57 -0.06
N MET A 833 -11.54 13.94 0.45
CA MET A 833 -11.88 15.31 0.84
C MET A 833 -11.13 15.75 2.11
N GLU A 834 -11.01 14.88 3.11
CA GLU A 834 -10.18 15.07 4.31
C GLU A 834 -8.70 15.31 3.94
N GLN A 835 -8.16 14.50 3.01
CA GLN A 835 -6.78 14.65 2.52
C GLN A 835 -6.55 15.99 1.82
N LEU A 836 -7.54 16.53 1.10
CA LEU A 836 -7.41 17.81 0.42
C LEU A 836 -7.62 19.01 1.35
N TYR A 837 -8.52 18.92 2.30
CA TYR A 837 -8.69 19.91 3.36
C TYR A 837 -7.41 20.05 4.20
N SER A 838 -6.86 18.93 4.67
CA SER A 838 -5.60 18.92 5.43
C SER A 838 -4.38 19.39 4.61
N LEU A 839 -4.38 19.24 3.29
CA LEU A 839 -3.36 19.84 2.41
C LEU A 839 -3.53 21.36 2.20
N GLY A 840 -4.62 21.98 2.67
CA GLY A 840 -4.99 23.38 2.43
C GLY A 840 -5.57 23.63 1.02
N ALA A 841 -5.99 22.57 0.32
CA ALA A 841 -6.62 22.67 -0.99
C ALA A 841 -8.12 23.00 -0.89
N LEU A 842 -8.80 22.51 0.16
CA LEU A 842 -10.19 22.87 0.49
C LEU A 842 -10.26 23.79 1.71
N ASP A 843 -11.32 24.60 1.81
CA ASP A 843 -11.69 25.44 2.95
C ASP A 843 -12.77 24.79 3.84
N GLU A 844 -13.20 25.50 4.89
CA GLU A 844 -14.18 25.04 5.90
C GLU A 844 -15.59 24.79 5.34
N GLU A 845 -15.92 25.32 4.16
CA GLU A 845 -17.16 25.03 3.43
C GLU A 845 -16.99 23.87 2.43
N GLY A 846 -15.77 23.33 2.30
CA GLY A 846 -15.42 22.28 1.34
C GLY A 846 -15.30 22.80 -0.09
N LEU A 847 -15.12 24.10 -0.28
CA LEU A 847 -14.87 24.76 -1.55
C LEU A 847 -13.35 24.84 -1.81
N LEU A 848 -12.96 25.17 -3.05
CA LEU A 848 -11.56 25.07 -3.48
C LEU A 848 -10.77 26.37 -3.24
N THR A 849 -9.72 26.32 -2.44
CA THR A 849 -8.90 27.48 -2.09
C THR A 849 -8.08 28.01 -3.28
N LYS A 850 -7.45 29.18 -3.13
CA LYS A 850 -6.47 29.69 -4.10
C LYS A 850 -5.25 28.76 -4.26
N LEU A 851 -4.91 28.01 -3.22
CA LEU A 851 -3.87 26.98 -3.27
C LEU A 851 -4.39 25.72 -3.99
N GLY A 852 -5.59 25.25 -3.66
CA GLY A 852 -6.23 24.10 -4.32
C GLY A 852 -6.38 24.28 -5.83
N ARG A 853 -6.77 25.48 -6.29
CA ARG A 853 -6.82 25.81 -7.73
C ARG A 853 -5.45 25.71 -8.40
N LYS A 854 -4.38 26.19 -7.77
CA LYS A 854 -3.01 26.02 -8.28
C LYS A 854 -2.60 24.54 -8.29
N MET A 855 -2.92 23.78 -7.26
CA MET A 855 -2.62 22.34 -7.17
C MET A 855 -3.32 21.54 -8.28
N ALA A 856 -4.59 21.84 -8.59
CA ALA A 856 -5.36 21.17 -9.63
C ALA A 856 -4.82 21.40 -11.06
N VAL A 857 -4.11 22.51 -11.30
CA VAL A 857 -3.45 22.79 -12.59
C VAL A 857 -2.23 21.89 -12.82
N PHE A 858 -1.64 21.32 -11.77
CA PHE A 858 -0.50 20.41 -11.87
C PHE A 858 -0.94 18.94 -11.93
N PRO A 859 -0.52 18.14 -12.93
CA PRO A 859 -0.88 16.73 -13.05
C PRO A 859 -0.03 15.82 -12.12
N LEU A 860 0.21 16.26 -10.88
CA LEU A 860 0.97 15.57 -9.84
C LEU A 860 0.05 15.31 -8.65
N GLN A 861 0.14 14.15 -8.01
CA GLN A 861 -0.65 13.81 -6.82
C GLN A 861 -0.66 14.98 -5.81
N PRO A 862 -1.77 15.30 -5.13
CA PRO A 862 -1.90 16.53 -4.34
C PRO A 862 -0.75 16.85 -3.35
N PRO A 863 -0.09 15.88 -2.69
CA PRO A 863 1.11 16.18 -1.89
C PRO A 863 2.33 16.64 -2.70
N LEU A 864 2.48 16.16 -3.95
CA LEU A 864 3.63 16.39 -4.82
C LEU A 864 3.49 17.65 -5.69
N SER A 865 2.27 18.11 -5.99
CA SER A 865 2.05 19.40 -6.70
C SER A 865 2.45 20.63 -5.88
N LYS A 866 2.86 20.43 -4.61
CA LYS A 866 3.32 21.46 -3.68
C LYS A 866 4.84 21.78 -3.80
N ILE A 867 5.60 21.15 -4.71
CA ILE A 867 7.07 21.27 -4.84
C ILE A 867 7.52 21.58 -6.30
N PRO A 868 8.24 22.70 -6.56
CA PRO A 868 8.74 23.05 -7.90
C PRO A 868 9.93 22.21 -8.39
N ARG A 869 9.98 21.89 -9.70
CA ARG A 869 10.94 20.96 -10.29
C ARG A 869 12.32 21.56 -10.58
N ASP A 870 12.38 22.80 -11.06
CA ASP A 870 13.64 23.41 -11.57
C ASP A 870 14.67 23.72 -10.47
N LYS A 871 14.21 23.73 -9.21
CA LYS A 871 15.05 23.93 -8.02
C LYS A 871 15.45 22.62 -7.34
N GLN A 872 15.07 21.45 -7.88
CA GLN A 872 15.30 20.14 -7.24
C GLN A 872 16.80 19.89 -6.92
N ALA A 873 17.70 20.09 -7.89
CA ALA A 873 19.14 19.93 -7.66
C ALA A 873 19.71 20.92 -6.61
N GLN A 874 19.10 22.11 -6.46
CA GLN A 874 19.47 23.07 -5.42
C GLN A 874 18.94 22.63 -4.05
N ALA A 875 17.72 22.07 -4.01
CA ALA A 875 17.13 21.49 -2.81
C ALA A 875 17.95 20.30 -2.31
N ASP A 876 18.37 19.40 -3.19
CA ASP A 876 19.24 18.27 -2.83
C ASP A 876 20.62 18.74 -2.34
N GLN A 877 21.21 19.77 -2.97
CA GLN A 877 22.46 20.39 -2.50
C GLN A 877 22.29 21.10 -1.13
N LYS A 878 21.12 21.69 -0.84
CA LYS A 878 20.83 22.25 0.50
C LYS A 878 20.61 21.14 1.53
N ARG A 879 19.82 20.12 1.20
CA ARG A 879 19.53 18.93 2.02
C ARG A 879 20.81 18.23 2.48
N ALA A 880 21.74 18.01 1.56
CA ALA A 880 23.02 17.36 1.84
C ALA A 880 23.89 18.09 2.90
N LYS A 881 23.70 19.40 3.11
CA LYS A 881 24.44 20.18 4.13
C LYS A 881 23.98 19.90 5.57
N PHE A 882 22.81 19.28 5.75
CA PHE A 882 22.28 18.93 7.06
C PHE A 882 22.50 17.47 7.45
N PHE A 883 22.89 16.61 6.49
CA PHE A 883 23.09 15.18 6.69
C PHE A 883 24.05 14.89 7.85
N GLN A 884 23.53 14.22 8.89
CA GLN A 884 24.34 13.71 10.00
C GLN A 884 24.70 12.23 9.72
N PRO A 885 25.98 11.84 9.78
CA PRO A 885 26.41 10.46 9.51
C PRO A 885 25.90 9.46 10.57
N GLU A 886 25.31 9.93 11.66
CA GLU A 886 24.63 9.17 12.71
C GLU A 886 23.12 8.93 12.44
N GLY A 887 22.53 9.42 11.34
CA GLY A 887 21.17 9.03 10.91
C GLY A 887 20.23 10.17 10.49
N ASP A 888 19.11 9.80 9.87
CA ASP A 888 18.09 10.73 9.37
C ASP A 888 17.39 11.49 10.50
N HIS A 889 17.08 10.82 11.61
CA HIS A 889 16.50 11.45 12.81
C HIS A 889 17.38 12.59 13.37
N LEU A 890 18.71 12.45 13.26
CA LEU A 890 19.67 13.47 13.70
C LEU A 890 19.90 14.55 12.62
N THR A 891 19.70 14.21 11.34
CA THR A 891 19.58 15.18 10.24
C THR A 891 18.39 16.11 10.46
N LEU A 892 17.22 15.57 10.86
CA LEU A 892 16.04 16.38 11.22
C LEU A 892 16.30 17.27 12.44
N LEU A 893 17.01 16.77 13.46
CA LEU A 893 17.43 17.59 14.61
C LEU A 893 18.36 18.73 14.18
N ALA A 894 19.35 18.48 13.32
CA ALA A 894 20.26 19.50 12.81
C ALA A 894 19.54 20.60 12.01
N VAL A 895 18.52 20.23 11.21
CA VAL A 895 17.63 21.19 10.54
C VAL A 895 16.86 22.05 11.56
N TYR A 896 16.29 21.43 12.60
CA TYR A 896 15.54 22.14 13.63
C TYR A 896 16.43 23.10 14.45
N GLU A 897 17.64 22.68 14.82
CA GLU A 897 18.60 23.53 15.54
C GLU A 897 19.10 24.69 14.67
N ALA A 898 19.34 24.47 13.38
CA ALA A 898 19.72 25.53 12.45
C ALA A 898 18.58 26.55 12.23
N TRP A 899 17.33 26.10 12.11
CA TRP A 899 16.17 26.98 12.06
C TRP A 899 15.99 27.81 13.33
N LYS A 900 16.15 27.17 14.51
CA LYS A 900 16.16 27.84 15.81
C LYS A 900 17.26 28.91 15.92
N ALA A 901 18.47 28.61 15.43
CA ALA A 901 19.58 29.57 15.40
C ALA A 901 19.29 30.77 14.49
N ASN A 902 18.46 30.59 13.46
CA ASN A 902 17.97 31.65 12.56
C ASN A 902 16.62 32.24 13.05
N ASN A 903 16.43 32.32 14.38
CA ASN A 903 15.29 32.93 15.06
C ASN A 903 13.90 32.42 14.58
N PHE A 904 13.82 31.15 14.18
CA PHE A 904 12.60 30.53 13.65
C PHE A 904 12.06 31.21 12.36
N SER A 905 12.93 31.87 11.59
CA SER A 905 12.57 32.59 10.36
C SER A 905 11.90 31.70 9.30
N GLY A 906 10.78 32.16 8.75
CA GLY A 906 10.14 31.54 7.58
C GLY A 906 10.97 31.67 6.30
N GLN A 907 11.65 32.80 6.11
CA GLN A 907 12.56 33.02 4.98
C GLN A 907 13.69 31.98 4.96
N TRP A 908 14.25 31.66 6.13
CA TRP A 908 15.31 30.65 6.23
C TRP A 908 14.82 29.26 5.80
N CYS A 909 13.55 28.92 6.07
CA CYS A 909 12.94 27.67 5.60
C CYS A 909 12.83 27.66 4.06
N PHE A 910 12.32 28.75 3.48
CA PHE A 910 12.20 28.92 2.03
C PHE A 910 13.55 28.82 1.32
N ASP A 911 14.56 29.58 1.79
CA ASP A 911 15.91 29.62 1.23
C ASP A 911 16.59 28.23 1.25
N ASN A 912 16.16 27.32 2.12
CA ASN A 912 16.73 25.98 2.29
C ASN A 912 15.77 24.84 1.88
N PHE A 913 14.64 25.15 1.23
CA PHE A 913 13.64 24.19 0.73
C PHE A 913 13.00 23.30 1.81
N ILE A 914 12.79 23.86 3.02
CA ILE A 914 12.18 23.18 4.16
C ILE A 914 10.77 23.75 4.40
N GLN A 915 9.80 22.90 4.76
CA GLN A 915 8.42 23.31 5.01
C GLN A 915 8.29 24.02 6.37
N SER A 916 7.96 25.32 6.35
CA SER A 916 7.91 26.16 7.56
C SER A 916 6.90 25.65 8.60
N ARG A 917 5.67 25.29 8.21
CA ARG A 917 4.68 24.71 9.14
C ARG A 917 5.13 23.39 9.75
N SER A 918 5.85 22.53 9.03
CA SER A 918 6.34 21.27 9.61
C SER A 918 7.35 21.52 10.73
N LEU A 919 8.20 22.55 10.60
CA LEU A 919 9.09 22.98 11.67
C LEU A 919 8.36 23.76 12.79
N ARG A 920 7.35 24.59 12.48
CA ARG A 920 6.48 25.22 13.50
C ARG A 920 5.74 24.14 14.29
N ARG A 921 5.06 23.18 13.64
CA ARG A 921 4.43 22.01 14.29
C ARG A 921 5.43 21.19 15.09
N ALA A 922 6.64 20.91 14.59
CA ALA A 922 7.67 20.26 15.38
C ALA A 922 8.10 21.11 16.60
N GLN A 923 8.14 22.44 16.48
CA GLN A 923 8.34 23.34 17.62
C GLN A 923 7.16 23.35 18.57
N ASP A 924 5.92 23.30 18.09
CA ASP A 924 4.71 23.47 18.88
C ASP A 924 4.32 22.17 19.58
N VAL A 925 4.48 21.01 18.93
CA VAL A 925 4.52 19.69 19.58
C VAL A 925 5.66 19.66 20.59
N ARG A 926 6.86 20.19 20.29
CA ARG A 926 7.95 20.28 21.28
C ARG A 926 7.63 21.26 22.42
N LYS A 927 6.94 22.39 22.19
CA LYS A 927 6.47 23.32 23.23
C LYS A 927 5.38 22.66 24.06
N GLN A 928 4.49 21.90 23.45
CA GLN A 928 3.42 21.16 24.10
C GLN A 928 3.98 20.03 24.96
N LEU A 929 4.93 19.24 24.45
CA LEU A 929 5.68 18.24 25.22
C LEU A 929 6.48 18.88 26.36
N LEU A 930 7.16 20.00 26.13
CA LEU A 930 7.86 20.74 27.20
C LEU A 930 6.88 21.39 28.21
N SER A 931 5.71 21.81 27.75
CA SER A 931 4.64 22.35 28.59
C SER A 931 3.97 21.24 29.38
N ILE A 932 3.82 20.04 28.81
CA ILE A 932 3.41 18.80 29.49
C ILE A 932 4.47 18.45 30.53
N MET A 933 5.75 18.28 30.16
CA MET A 933 6.84 18.01 31.11
C MET A 933 6.89 19.06 32.24
N GLY A 934 6.81 20.36 31.95
CA GLY A 934 6.74 21.42 32.96
C GLY A 934 5.45 21.43 33.79
N LYS A 935 4.31 21.19 33.15
CA LYS A 935 3.00 20.98 33.81
C LYS A 935 3.05 19.75 34.69
N TYR A 936 3.88 18.74 34.40
CA TYR A 936 4.04 17.49 35.16
C TYR A 936 5.20 17.56 36.18
N LYS A 937 6.11 18.56 36.08
CA LYS A 937 7.40 18.71 36.80
C LYS A 937 8.51 17.71 36.38
N LEU A 938 8.43 17.12 35.19
CA LEU A 938 9.49 16.26 34.66
C LEU A 938 10.72 17.11 34.29
N ASP A 939 11.89 16.77 34.83
CA ASP A 939 13.14 17.50 34.59
C ASP A 939 13.60 17.40 33.13
N VAL A 940 13.56 18.52 32.42
CA VAL A 940 13.95 18.62 31.00
C VAL A 940 15.48 18.67 30.88
N VAL A 941 16.14 17.53 31.05
CA VAL A 941 17.58 17.38 30.85
C VAL A 941 17.88 17.03 29.39
N SER A 942 18.60 17.91 28.68
CA SER A 942 19.09 17.57 27.32
C SER A 942 20.30 16.63 27.38
N ALA A 943 20.31 15.62 26.52
CA ALA A 943 21.49 14.77 26.30
C ALA A 943 22.65 15.51 25.58
N GLY A 944 22.43 16.75 25.11
CA GLY A 944 23.40 17.51 24.34
C GLY A 944 23.87 16.75 23.09
N LYS A 945 25.17 16.77 22.81
CA LYS A 945 25.79 16.04 21.70
C LYS A 945 25.97 14.52 21.95
N ASN A 946 25.39 13.95 23.02
CA ASN A 946 25.42 12.50 23.24
C ASN A 946 24.36 11.79 22.37
N PHE A 947 24.59 11.79 21.06
CA PHE A 947 23.72 11.20 20.06
C PHE A 947 23.49 9.69 20.27
N THR A 948 24.40 9.00 20.96
CA THR A 948 24.20 7.59 21.32
C THR A 948 23.02 7.41 22.28
N ARG A 949 22.83 8.26 23.30
CA ARG A 949 21.63 8.21 24.16
C ARG A 949 20.34 8.46 23.39
N ILE A 950 20.35 9.42 22.46
CA ILE A 950 19.19 9.74 21.60
C ILE A 950 18.85 8.54 20.70
N ARG A 951 19.85 7.92 20.06
CA ARG A 951 19.65 6.71 19.25
C ARG A 951 19.13 5.54 20.09
N LYS A 952 19.62 5.32 21.32
CA LYS A 952 19.06 4.28 22.21
C LYS A 952 17.57 4.52 22.53
N ALA A 953 17.14 5.78 22.68
CA ALA A 953 15.72 6.10 22.90
C ALA A 953 14.86 5.85 21.65
N ILE A 954 15.35 6.22 20.46
CA ILE A 954 14.70 5.89 19.18
C ILE A 954 14.62 4.37 19.00
N THR A 955 15.69 3.63 19.33
CA THR A 955 15.70 2.17 19.33
C THR A 955 14.67 1.56 20.27
N ALA A 956 14.44 2.14 21.45
CA ALA A 956 13.42 1.66 22.37
C ALA A 956 11.99 1.93 21.88
N GLY A 957 11.75 3.02 21.14
CA GLY A 957 10.44 3.33 20.56
C GLY A 957 10.10 2.54 19.29
N PHE A 958 11.11 2.23 18.46
CA PHE A 958 10.95 1.63 17.13
C PHE A 958 11.63 0.25 17.01
N PHE A 959 11.70 -0.54 18.09
CA PHE A 959 12.45 -1.80 18.11
C PHE A 959 11.92 -2.86 17.14
N PHE A 960 10.60 -2.92 16.91
CA PHE A 960 9.99 -3.78 15.88
C PHE A 960 10.39 -3.37 14.46
N HIS A 961 10.64 -2.06 14.23
CA HIS A 961 11.03 -1.51 12.93
C HIS A 961 12.55 -1.65 12.68
N GLY A 962 13.15 -2.74 13.14
CA GLY A 962 14.53 -3.09 12.87
C GLY A 962 14.69 -3.78 11.51
N ALA A 963 15.81 -3.51 10.84
CA ALA A 963 16.29 -4.32 9.72
C ALA A 963 17.80 -4.58 9.83
N ARG A 964 18.20 -5.80 9.51
CA ARG A 964 19.60 -6.24 9.44
C ARG A 964 20.06 -6.23 7.99
N LYS A 965 21.32 -5.87 7.75
CA LYS A 965 21.97 -5.95 6.44
C LYS A 965 22.16 -7.42 6.04
N ASP A 966 21.68 -7.77 4.86
CA ASP A 966 21.81 -9.11 4.28
C ASP A 966 22.96 -9.10 3.25
N PRO A 967 23.91 -10.05 3.28
CA PRO A 967 25.05 -10.08 2.36
C PRO A 967 24.70 -10.27 0.87
N GLN A 968 23.47 -10.69 0.55
CA GLN A 968 23.02 -10.99 -0.81
C GLN A 968 21.90 -10.07 -1.28
N GLU A 969 20.89 -9.81 -0.42
CA GLU A 969 19.68 -9.06 -0.82
C GLU A 969 19.68 -7.57 -0.46
N GLY A 970 20.56 -7.12 0.45
CA GLY A 970 20.66 -5.73 0.90
C GLY A 970 20.31 -5.58 2.38
N TYR A 971 19.03 -5.54 2.73
CA TYR A 971 18.54 -5.59 4.12
C TYR A 971 17.32 -6.51 4.22
N ARG A 972 17.07 -7.05 5.42
CA ARG A 972 15.85 -7.79 5.78
C ARG A 972 15.28 -7.30 7.11
N THR A 973 13.95 -7.18 7.21
CA THR A 973 13.26 -6.80 8.46
C THR A 973 13.45 -7.84 9.56
N LEU A 974 13.54 -7.44 10.83
CA LEU A 974 13.76 -8.39 11.93
C LEU A 974 12.53 -9.22 12.32
N VAL A 975 11.33 -8.74 12.04
CA VAL A 975 10.06 -9.42 12.40
C VAL A 975 9.63 -10.39 11.30
N GLU A 976 9.59 -9.92 10.05
CA GLU A 976 8.99 -10.67 8.92
C GLU A 976 10.06 -11.27 7.97
N ASN A 977 11.35 -11.02 8.22
CA ASN A 977 12.48 -11.43 7.38
C ASN A 977 12.38 -10.97 5.90
N GLN A 978 11.58 -9.94 5.62
CA GLN A 978 11.25 -9.45 4.27
C GLN A 978 12.38 -8.58 3.69
N PRO A 979 12.77 -8.76 2.40
CA PRO A 979 13.85 -8.00 1.78
C PRO A 979 13.46 -6.54 1.49
N VAL A 980 14.20 -5.61 2.08
CA VAL A 980 13.94 -4.16 2.09
C VAL A 980 15.21 -3.38 1.73
N TYR A 981 15.05 -2.13 1.28
CA TYR A 981 16.13 -1.30 0.75
C TYR A 981 16.16 0.09 1.40
N ILE A 982 17.33 0.73 1.46
CA ILE A 982 17.43 2.12 1.92
C ILE A 982 16.85 3.06 0.86
N HIS A 983 15.90 3.92 1.23
CA HIS A 983 15.35 4.93 0.33
C HIS A 983 16.43 5.92 -0.16
N PRO A 984 16.52 6.25 -1.47
CA PRO A 984 17.57 7.13 -2.01
C PRO A 984 17.68 8.53 -1.39
N GLY A 985 16.60 9.03 -0.77
CA GLY A 985 16.60 10.31 -0.05
C GLY A 985 17.15 10.28 1.39
N SER A 986 17.57 9.11 1.90
CA SER A 986 18.18 8.97 3.24
C SER A 986 19.63 9.44 3.25
N ALA A 987 20.06 10.08 4.34
CA ALA A 987 21.46 10.39 4.61
C ALA A 987 22.33 9.12 4.69
N LEU A 988 21.73 7.96 4.97
CA LEU A 988 22.40 6.65 5.01
C LEU A 988 22.43 5.93 3.65
N PHE A 989 21.89 6.49 2.56
CA PHE A 989 21.89 5.79 1.26
C PHE A 989 23.31 5.44 0.76
N GLN A 990 24.29 6.30 1.01
CA GLN A 990 25.71 6.05 0.70
C GLN A 990 26.47 5.30 1.82
N ARG A 991 25.89 5.15 3.01
CA ARG A 991 26.53 4.54 4.19
C ARG A 991 25.65 3.44 4.76
N GLN A 992 25.93 2.20 4.40
CA GLN A 992 25.14 1.01 4.74
C GLN A 992 25.66 0.31 6.01
N PRO A 993 25.19 0.65 7.23
CA PRO A 993 25.54 -0.05 8.47
C PRO A 993 24.87 -1.43 8.54
N ASP A 994 25.38 -2.32 9.39
CA ASP A 994 24.89 -3.71 9.45
C ASP A 994 23.53 -3.87 10.14
N TRP A 995 23.12 -2.87 10.94
CA TRP A 995 21.82 -2.80 11.59
C TRP A 995 21.25 -1.38 11.48
N VAL A 996 20.00 -1.28 11.01
CA VAL A 996 19.23 -0.04 10.96
C VAL A 996 17.89 -0.21 11.67
N ILE A 997 17.33 0.91 12.09
CA ILE A 997 15.92 1.04 12.46
C ILE A 997 15.29 2.09 11.55
N TYR A 998 14.13 1.77 10.99
CA TYR A 998 13.36 2.63 10.09
C TYR A 998 12.14 3.22 10.80
N HIS A 999 11.58 4.30 10.25
CA HIS A 999 10.27 4.80 10.68
C HIS A 999 9.17 4.10 9.88
N ASP A 1000 9.23 4.18 8.55
CA ASP A 1000 8.27 3.58 7.62
C ASP A 1000 8.92 2.57 6.66
N LEU A 1001 8.10 1.66 6.15
CA LEU A 1001 8.30 0.97 4.88
C LEU A 1001 7.36 1.54 3.81
N VAL A 1002 7.85 1.65 2.58
CA VAL A 1002 7.06 2.06 1.41
C VAL A 1002 7.19 1.01 0.32
N MET A 1003 6.10 0.31 0.02
CA MET A 1003 6.04 -0.66 -1.07
C MET A 1003 5.98 0.05 -2.43
N THR A 1004 6.91 -0.28 -3.33
CA THR A 1004 6.95 0.20 -4.72
C THR A 1004 7.32 -0.97 -5.64
N THR A 1005 8.15 -0.77 -6.68
CA THR A 1005 8.85 -1.88 -7.37
C THR A 1005 9.83 -2.62 -6.46
N LYS A 1006 10.27 -1.95 -5.39
CA LYS A 1006 10.98 -2.51 -4.23
C LYS A 1006 10.43 -1.88 -2.96
N GLU A 1007 10.64 -2.51 -1.81
CA GLU A 1007 10.27 -1.91 -0.53
C GLU A 1007 11.40 -1.02 0.00
N TYR A 1008 11.06 0.23 0.30
CA TYR A 1008 12.03 1.23 0.75
C TYR A 1008 11.76 1.67 2.18
N MET A 1009 12.77 1.48 3.04
CA MET A 1009 12.82 2.02 4.40
C MET A 1009 13.05 3.52 4.40
N ARG A 1010 12.30 4.27 5.23
CA ARG A 1010 12.46 5.72 5.42
C ARG A 1010 12.95 6.06 6.84
N GLU A 1011 13.58 7.23 6.94
CA GLU A 1011 14.01 7.89 8.19
C GLU A 1011 14.89 7.01 9.10
N LEU A 1012 16.00 6.55 8.53
CA LEU A 1012 16.83 5.50 9.10
C LEU A 1012 17.76 5.99 10.23
N THR A 1013 17.90 5.15 11.25
CA THR A 1013 18.85 5.32 12.36
C THR A 1013 19.77 4.10 12.47
N PRO A 1014 21.11 4.25 12.48
CA PRO A 1014 22.07 3.15 12.61
C PRO A 1014 22.14 2.66 14.07
N SER A 1015 21.85 1.37 14.28
CA SER A 1015 21.73 0.75 15.60
C SER A 1015 23.05 0.12 16.06
N GLY A 1016 23.92 0.92 16.68
CA GLY A 1016 25.15 0.44 17.35
C GLY A 1016 24.89 -0.16 18.74
N LEU A 1017 23.81 -0.94 18.86
CA LEU A 1017 23.36 -1.63 20.08
C LEU A 1017 23.34 -3.16 19.93
N TRP A 1018 23.45 -3.65 18.70
CA TRP A 1018 23.29 -5.05 18.27
C TRP A 1018 24.62 -5.62 17.72
N SER A 1019 25.73 -5.02 18.16
CA SER A 1019 27.12 -5.24 17.71
C SER A 1019 28.05 -5.37 18.92
#